data_AF-A0A418XZR6-F1
#
_entry.id   AF-A0A418XZR6-F1
#
_cell.length_a   1.000
_cell.length_b   1.000
_cell.length_c   1.000
_cell.angle_alpha   90.00
_cell.angle_beta   90.00
_cell.angle_gamma   90.00
#
_symmetry.space_group_name_H-M   'P 1'
#
loop_
_entity.id
_entity.type
_entity.pdbx_description
1 polymer ?
#
loop_
_entity_poly.entity_id
_entity_poly.type
_entity_poly.pdbx_seq_one_letter_code
_entity_poly.pdbx_strand_id
1 'polypeptide(L)'
;MLWLVPASSLALTPLDDTSLSSVNGRDGLTVNLQSPDGIHIDRITWETDQGIANQEALTHFRDLSWEGDGGPMQSTFTFDVGSDGSNPMVAMNYTWQPGFYRIGGFTLETPTNTAFANQSLGQLGLYSQGGISLSNRGLFNADGDFAQLDFNMTGDLILRQGGPGVAELSFGNLVFENRFTNGAAGGHAAGNGTIGITADGLLIQADHTYTDLSFDLMYKQNPVDFDRAGRSPLVHLGWKGGLSNAQMEILPGGGSYNLVGNSWDYTANRSEGLLFRSQWDFDSDFGLAIGHADGDRTRLTLSDWTKLGGTAGPMLSMDVILDILQNNTGPSGLCFGSTLTSGQPNQSLCEANGGEFLDTRVAANDSAFAFLVRNGHLHAYSSKMNVQNPVSGWDQDYDFGLILTMGKLDADVVIYPRGAYSGNGFTGTEGLKLDINLLAQSPGYWDKANSSDPTVRATAGDNWATNSHLMFANTNTGVGVGILNNDVLWQTRDMFIRIGDTDMAFPDMPSGIMLSSDTFARYYLRGLFGAGDLNDLGNNTANVALWQFNLAASQYRFVLYPSTKAYTVPDGSGGTTSETLSTIGFAGFFHLDGSSYLSLAESSSPQASFNLYNVEGSLGWKDGNVVMKSGDQNLDGAPTITIENQLLIGESVNFGNGPGNPLIGNVGFGDQNYGRIAMPGGIWNSEIVAKVP
;
A
#
# COMPACT_ATOMS: atom_id res chain seq x y z
N MET A 1 21.96 -1.94 5.56
CA MET A 1 22.19 -3.17 4.75
C MET A 1 23.12 -2.83 3.59
N LEU A 2 24.37 -2.48 3.90
CA LEU A 2 25.44 -2.26 2.92
C LEU A 2 26.67 -2.98 3.49
N TRP A 3 27.10 -4.05 2.82
CA TRP A 3 28.38 -4.76 2.99
C TRP A 3 28.62 -5.52 4.30
N LEU A 4 28.11 -6.76 4.36
CA LEU A 4 28.75 -7.84 5.11
C LEU A 4 28.87 -9.07 4.21
N VAL A 5 29.88 -9.10 3.36
CA VAL A 5 30.35 -10.34 2.74
C VAL A 5 31.20 -11.05 3.79
N PRO A 6 30.85 -12.27 4.24
CA PRO A 6 31.81 -13.08 4.98
C PRO A 6 32.89 -13.49 3.98
N ALA A 7 33.99 -12.75 3.97
CA ALA A 7 35.18 -13.14 3.23
C ALA A 7 35.79 -14.37 3.90
N SER A 8 35.33 -15.57 3.55
CA SER A 8 36.15 -16.76 3.70
C SER A 8 37.40 -16.54 2.84
N SER A 9 38.54 -16.40 3.52
CA SER A 9 39.84 -16.05 2.97
C SER A 9 40.34 -17.11 1.97
N LEU A 10 39.86 -17.05 0.73
CA LEU A 10 40.63 -17.53 -0.41
C LEU A 10 41.70 -16.47 -0.68
N ALA A 11 42.94 -16.82 -0.38
CA ALA A 11 44.10 -15.95 -0.47
C ALA A 11 44.13 -15.21 -1.82
N LEU A 12 43.98 -13.88 -1.77
CA LEU A 12 44.35 -13.00 -2.87
C LEU A 12 45.87 -13.16 -3.07
N THR A 13 46.27 -13.72 -4.21
CA THR A 13 47.69 -13.87 -4.56
C THR A 13 48.28 -12.47 -4.77
N PRO A 14 49.34 -12.06 -4.05
CA PRO A 14 50.00 -10.79 -4.31
C PRO A 14 50.61 -10.82 -5.71
N LEU A 15 50.30 -9.82 -6.54
CA LEU A 15 51.01 -9.58 -7.79
C LEU A 15 52.33 -8.87 -7.47
N ASP A 16 53.43 -9.28 -8.12
CA ASP A 16 54.72 -8.62 -7.96
C ASP A 16 54.78 -7.29 -8.74
N ASP A 17 55.69 -6.39 -8.34
CA ASP A 17 55.85 -5.06 -8.93
C ASP A 17 56.14 -5.10 -10.45
N THR A 18 56.66 -6.21 -10.95
CA THR A 18 56.95 -6.40 -12.37
C THR A 18 55.67 -6.69 -13.15
N SER A 19 54.75 -7.46 -12.56
CA SER A 19 53.41 -7.72 -13.09
C SER A 19 52.56 -6.44 -13.11
N LEU A 20 52.65 -5.61 -12.06
CA LEU A 20 51.99 -4.30 -11.98
C LEU A 20 52.49 -3.30 -13.04
N SER A 21 53.79 -3.36 -13.40
CA SER A 21 54.37 -2.45 -14.40
C SER A 21 53.95 -2.72 -15.85
N SER A 22 53.31 -3.86 -16.12
CA SER A 22 52.84 -4.27 -17.46
C SER A 22 51.34 -4.06 -17.71
N VAL A 23 50.59 -3.62 -16.69
CA VAL A 23 49.15 -3.32 -16.79
C VAL A 23 48.96 -1.89 -17.26
N ASN A 24 49.09 -1.66 -18.57
CA ASN A 24 48.51 -0.50 -19.23
C ASN A 24 47.15 -0.92 -19.82
N GLY A 25 46.05 -0.48 -19.21
CA GLY A 25 44.73 -0.47 -19.87
C GLY A 25 43.62 -1.40 -19.36
N ARG A 26 43.61 -1.82 -18.09
CA ARG A 26 42.41 -2.41 -17.44
C ARG A 26 42.33 -1.95 -15.98
N ASP A 27 41.75 -0.77 -15.73
CA ASP A 27 41.70 -0.14 -14.39
C ASP A 27 40.37 -0.44 -13.64
N GLY A 28 39.91 -1.69 -13.72
CA GLY A 28 38.71 -2.15 -13.04
C GLY A 28 38.92 -3.48 -12.31
N LEU A 29 38.32 -3.62 -11.13
CA LEU A 29 38.24 -4.86 -10.35
C LEU A 29 36.95 -5.59 -10.70
N THR A 30 37.06 -6.81 -11.21
CA THR A 30 35.91 -7.72 -11.36
C THR A 30 36.03 -8.88 -10.38
N VAL A 31 35.00 -9.06 -9.55
CA VAL A 31 34.83 -10.16 -8.61
C VAL A 31 33.70 -11.06 -9.11
N ASN A 32 34.02 -12.31 -9.44
CA ASN A 32 33.03 -13.32 -9.76
C ASN A 32 32.87 -14.22 -8.54
N LEU A 33 31.66 -14.25 -7.98
CA LEU A 33 31.29 -15.13 -6.90
C LEU A 33 30.51 -16.31 -7.47
N GLN A 34 31.00 -17.51 -7.22
CA GLN A 34 30.31 -18.76 -7.52
C GLN A 34 30.30 -19.66 -6.29
N SER A 35 29.12 -20.08 -5.83
CA SER A 35 28.98 -21.01 -4.71
C SER A 35 28.07 -22.19 -5.10
N PRO A 36 28.58 -23.44 -5.12
CA PRO A 36 27.74 -24.63 -5.37
C PRO A 36 26.66 -24.84 -4.31
N ASP A 37 26.96 -24.54 -3.06
CA ASP A 37 26.08 -24.78 -1.91
C ASP A 37 25.31 -23.51 -1.48
N GLY A 38 25.54 -22.38 -2.15
CA GLY A 38 25.00 -21.07 -1.77
C GLY A 38 25.77 -20.38 -0.64
N ILE A 39 25.22 -19.28 -0.13
CA ILE A 39 25.66 -18.58 1.08
C ILE A 39 24.59 -18.76 2.15
N HIS A 40 24.99 -19.12 3.36
CA HIS A 40 24.09 -19.31 4.50
C HIS A 40 24.53 -18.42 5.66
N ILE A 41 23.58 -17.71 6.24
CA ILE A 41 23.79 -16.83 7.39
C ILE A 41 22.72 -17.17 8.41
N ASP A 42 23.14 -17.68 9.57
CA ASP A 42 22.21 -18.07 10.64
C ASP A 42 21.33 -16.90 11.09
N ARG A 43 21.93 -15.71 11.23
CA ARG A 43 21.22 -14.52 11.69
C ARG A 43 21.87 -13.20 11.28
N ILE A 44 21.05 -12.24 10.88
CA ILE A 44 21.39 -10.80 10.83
C ILE A 44 20.57 -10.10 11.92
N THR A 45 21.21 -9.22 12.69
CA THR A 45 20.55 -8.39 13.70
C THR A 45 20.60 -6.92 13.29
N TRP A 46 19.44 -6.25 13.33
CA TRP A 46 19.34 -4.79 13.27
C TRP A 46 18.96 -4.27 14.66
N GLU A 47 19.81 -3.41 15.22
CA GLU A 47 19.67 -2.83 16.55
C GLU A 47 19.14 -1.39 16.44
N THR A 48 18.17 -1.05 17.29
CA THR A 48 17.61 0.31 17.43
C THR A 48 17.50 0.69 18.91
N ASP A 49 17.68 1.96 19.21
CA ASP A 49 17.59 2.59 20.54
C ASP A 49 18.59 1.95 21.54
N GLN A 50 19.81 1.67 21.07
CA GLN A 50 20.79 0.89 21.82
C GLN A 50 21.19 1.59 23.12
N GLY A 51 21.13 0.85 24.24
CA GLY A 51 21.50 1.37 25.55
C GLY A 51 20.46 2.31 26.17
N ILE A 52 19.32 2.53 25.52
CA ILE A 52 18.19 3.27 26.10
C ILE A 52 17.29 2.30 26.86
N ALA A 53 17.16 2.52 28.17
CA ALA A 53 16.44 1.63 29.06
C ALA A 53 14.97 1.43 28.63
N ASN A 54 14.59 0.16 28.43
CA ASN A 54 13.27 -0.27 27.94
C ASN A 54 12.88 0.24 26.54
N GLN A 55 13.85 0.68 25.73
CA GLN A 55 13.64 1.12 24.34
C GLN A 55 14.54 0.39 23.33
N GLU A 56 15.63 -0.24 23.79
CA GLU A 56 16.45 -1.12 22.95
C GLU A 56 15.61 -2.23 22.30
N ALA A 57 15.81 -2.42 20.99
CA ALA A 57 15.17 -3.48 20.23
C ALA A 57 16.15 -4.13 19.24
N LEU A 58 16.05 -5.45 19.13
CA LEU A 58 16.86 -6.27 18.24
C LEU A 58 15.95 -6.99 17.25
N THR A 59 15.94 -6.51 16.02
CA THR A 59 15.25 -7.17 14.91
C THR A 59 16.15 -8.25 14.34
N HIS A 60 15.67 -9.50 14.30
CA HIS A 60 16.43 -10.62 13.77
C HIS A 60 15.82 -11.14 12.47
N PHE A 61 16.65 -11.19 11.44
CA PHE A 61 16.43 -12.02 10.25
C PHE A 61 17.17 -13.34 10.49
N ARG A 62 16.48 -14.47 10.39
CA ARG A 62 17.02 -15.80 10.70
C ARG A 62 17.04 -16.69 9.47
N ASP A 63 17.97 -17.64 9.50
CA ASP A 63 18.11 -18.70 8.49
C ASP A 63 18.11 -18.11 7.07
N LEU A 64 18.99 -17.14 6.85
CA LEU A 64 19.11 -16.49 5.56
C LEU A 64 19.92 -17.40 4.64
N SER A 65 19.42 -17.66 3.45
CA SER A 65 20.20 -18.32 2.41
C SER A 65 20.13 -17.58 1.08
N TRP A 66 21.21 -17.68 0.31
CA TRP A 66 21.24 -17.27 -1.09
C TRP A 66 21.85 -18.38 -1.92
N GLU A 67 21.02 -19.02 -2.71
CA GLU A 67 21.34 -20.21 -3.50
C GLU A 67 21.12 -19.92 -4.99
N GLY A 68 21.69 -20.75 -5.87
CA GLY A 68 21.41 -20.67 -7.30
C GLY A 68 20.10 -21.37 -7.64
N ASP A 69 19.34 -20.82 -8.58
CA ASP A 69 18.10 -21.43 -9.07
C ASP A 69 18.41 -22.31 -10.29
N GLY A 70 18.42 -23.64 -10.10
CA GLY A 70 18.76 -24.59 -11.16
C GLY A 70 20.27 -24.78 -11.42
N GLY A 71 21.13 -24.32 -10.50
CA GLY A 71 22.59 -24.40 -10.61
C GLY A 71 23.31 -23.77 -9.42
N PRO A 72 24.65 -23.59 -9.48
CA PRO A 72 25.39 -22.87 -8.43
C PRO A 72 24.97 -21.40 -8.36
N MET A 73 25.00 -20.81 -7.17
CA MET A 73 24.81 -19.37 -6.97
C MET A 73 25.91 -18.61 -7.72
N GLN A 74 25.55 -17.62 -8.54
CA GLN A 74 26.48 -16.86 -9.36
C GLN A 74 26.15 -15.37 -9.36
N SER A 75 27.16 -14.54 -9.12
CA SER A 75 27.07 -13.09 -9.28
C SER A 75 28.39 -12.48 -9.70
N THR A 76 28.33 -11.40 -10.45
CA THR A 76 29.50 -10.63 -10.88
C THR A 76 29.40 -9.21 -10.34
N PHE A 77 30.43 -8.78 -9.65
CA PHE A 77 30.62 -7.40 -9.22
C PHE A 77 31.79 -6.81 -9.99
N THR A 78 31.62 -5.63 -10.60
CA THR A 78 32.67 -4.87 -11.24
C THR A 78 32.73 -3.48 -10.62
N PHE A 79 33.95 -3.04 -10.31
CA PHE A 79 34.26 -1.72 -9.81
C PHE A 79 35.33 -1.10 -10.70
N ASP A 80 35.07 0.08 -11.26
CA ASP A 80 35.95 0.77 -12.19
C ASP A 80 36.10 2.24 -11.76
N VAL A 81 37.28 2.80 -11.97
CA VAL A 81 37.59 4.19 -11.66
C VAL A 81 38.10 4.85 -12.93
N GLY A 82 37.50 5.97 -13.31
CA GLY A 82 37.78 6.61 -14.59
C GLY A 82 37.49 8.09 -14.58
N SER A 83 37.17 8.63 -15.75
CA SER A 83 36.77 10.02 -15.92
C SER A 83 35.77 10.15 -17.07
N ASP A 84 34.82 11.08 -16.94
CA ASP A 84 33.93 11.51 -18.02
C ASP A 84 34.59 12.53 -18.97
N GLY A 85 35.89 12.78 -18.80
CA GLY A 85 36.68 13.79 -19.53
C GLY A 85 36.85 15.11 -18.79
N SER A 86 36.04 15.37 -17.75
CA SER A 86 36.10 16.58 -16.92
C SER A 86 36.18 16.29 -15.41
N ASN A 87 35.52 15.24 -14.96
CA ASN A 87 35.40 14.81 -13.57
C ASN A 87 35.96 13.39 -13.40
N PRO A 88 36.59 13.09 -12.26
CA PRO A 88 36.90 11.71 -11.89
C PRO A 88 35.61 10.96 -11.52
N MET A 89 35.46 9.73 -12.01
CA MET A 89 34.24 8.92 -11.85
C MET A 89 34.58 7.56 -11.23
N VAL A 90 33.61 7.01 -10.50
CA VAL A 90 33.60 5.62 -10.04
C VAL A 90 32.38 4.96 -10.63
N ALA A 91 32.54 3.77 -11.22
CA ALA A 91 31.44 2.95 -11.71
C ALA A 91 31.39 1.62 -10.95
N MET A 92 30.18 1.23 -10.55
CA MET A 92 29.87 -0.05 -9.91
C MET A 92 28.82 -0.75 -10.73
N ASN A 93 29.08 -2.00 -11.09
CA ASN A 93 28.13 -2.87 -11.74
C ASN A 93 28.01 -4.15 -10.92
N TYR A 94 26.80 -4.51 -10.52
CA TYR A 94 26.53 -5.79 -9.87
C TYR A 94 25.44 -6.49 -10.66
N THR A 95 25.70 -7.73 -11.06
CA THR A 95 24.72 -8.59 -11.72
C THR A 95 24.65 -9.91 -11.00
N TRP A 96 23.44 -10.46 -10.89
CA TRP A 96 23.23 -11.79 -10.33
C TRP A 96 22.40 -12.64 -11.29
N GLN A 97 22.82 -13.90 -11.42
CA GLN A 97 22.08 -14.91 -12.17
C GLN A 97 20.85 -15.37 -11.38
N PRO A 98 19.91 -16.11 -12.00
CA PRO A 98 18.81 -16.74 -11.28
C PRO A 98 19.24 -17.34 -9.95
N GLY A 99 18.75 -16.75 -8.87
CA GLY A 99 19.04 -17.15 -7.52
C GLY A 99 17.79 -17.18 -6.67
N PHE A 100 17.86 -17.93 -5.58
CA PHE A 100 16.83 -18.00 -4.57
C PHE A 100 17.39 -17.45 -3.26
N TYR A 101 16.82 -16.33 -2.81
CA TYR A 101 17.11 -15.73 -1.52
C TYR A 101 15.98 -16.07 -0.54
N ARG A 102 16.34 -16.61 0.62
CA ARG A 102 15.39 -17.02 1.66
C ARG A 102 15.66 -16.27 2.95
N ILE A 103 14.59 -15.90 3.66
CA ILE A 103 14.59 -15.54 5.08
C ILE A 103 13.66 -16.54 5.77
N GLY A 104 14.21 -17.39 6.63
CA GLY A 104 13.45 -18.42 7.35
C GLY A 104 12.64 -17.88 8.54
N GLY A 105 12.92 -16.66 9.00
CA GLY A 105 12.07 -15.99 9.98
C GLY A 105 12.48 -14.54 10.25
N PHE A 106 11.48 -13.70 10.48
CA PHE A 106 11.63 -12.33 10.97
C PHE A 106 11.07 -12.24 12.39
N THR A 107 11.92 -12.05 13.40
CA THR A 107 11.55 -12.05 14.83
C THR A 107 12.04 -10.78 15.52
N LEU A 108 11.43 -10.41 16.64
CA LEU A 108 11.79 -9.22 17.41
C LEU A 108 12.19 -9.61 18.84
N GLU A 109 13.34 -9.15 19.31
CA GLU A 109 13.76 -9.29 20.70
C GLU A 109 13.78 -7.91 21.37
N THR A 110 12.97 -7.74 22.41
CA THR A 110 12.96 -6.53 23.23
C THR A 110 13.00 -6.87 24.71
N PRO A 111 13.48 -5.97 25.59
CA PRO A 111 13.43 -6.14 27.04
C PRO A 111 12.00 -6.28 27.60
N THR A 112 11.02 -5.75 26.87
CA THR A 112 9.63 -5.58 27.32
C THR A 112 8.75 -6.76 26.96
N ASN A 113 8.98 -7.39 25.80
CA ASN A 113 8.28 -8.60 25.36
C ASN A 113 9.25 -9.61 24.74
N THR A 114 9.70 -10.55 25.58
CA THR A 114 10.66 -11.60 25.17
C THR A 114 10.03 -12.73 24.36
N ALA A 115 8.68 -12.80 24.28
CA ALA A 115 8.00 -13.86 23.53
C ALA A 115 8.22 -13.74 22.02
N PHE A 116 8.40 -12.52 21.51
CA PHE A 116 8.60 -12.26 20.08
C PHE A 116 9.93 -12.77 19.53
N ALA A 117 10.89 -13.15 20.39
CA ALA A 117 12.10 -13.83 19.94
C ALA A 117 11.80 -15.22 19.33
N ASN A 118 10.64 -15.81 19.69
CA ASN A 118 10.17 -17.12 19.23
C ASN A 118 8.89 -17.03 18.38
N GLN A 119 8.47 -15.84 17.98
CA GLN A 119 7.31 -15.62 17.10
C GLN A 119 7.77 -14.81 15.90
N SER A 120 7.29 -15.18 14.70
CA SER A 120 7.77 -14.57 13.46
C SER A 120 6.65 -13.93 12.66
N LEU A 121 6.97 -12.88 11.88
CA LEU A 121 6.06 -12.37 10.85
C LEU A 121 5.82 -13.38 9.71
N GLY A 122 6.65 -14.42 9.61
CA GLY A 122 6.59 -15.45 8.58
C GLY A 122 7.94 -15.65 7.89
N GLN A 123 7.91 -16.36 6.77
CA GLN A 123 9.06 -16.65 5.93
C GLN A 123 8.92 -15.98 4.56
N LEU A 124 10.05 -15.59 3.99
CA LEU A 124 10.14 -14.92 2.69
C LEU A 124 11.07 -15.69 1.77
N GLY A 125 10.66 -15.89 0.54
CA GLY A 125 11.48 -16.43 -0.54
C GLY A 125 11.44 -15.48 -1.73
N LEU A 126 12.60 -15.14 -2.29
CA LEU A 126 12.73 -14.31 -3.47
C LEU A 126 13.54 -15.09 -4.52
N TYR A 127 12.86 -15.53 -5.57
CA TYR A 127 13.54 -15.91 -6.80
C TYR A 127 13.83 -14.64 -7.58
N SER A 128 15.08 -14.38 -7.92
CA SER A 128 15.38 -13.21 -8.74
C SER A 128 16.64 -13.35 -9.59
N GLN A 129 16.67 -12.56 -10.65
CA GLN A 129 17.85 -12.23 -11.45
C GLN A 129 17.81 -10.74 -11.78
N GLY A 130 18.96 -10.12 -12.04
CA GLY A 130 18.99 -8.70 -12.37
C GLY A 130 20.36 -8.07 -12.30
N GLY A 131 20.35 -6.74 -12.28
CA GLY A 131 21.56 -5.96 -12.12
C GLY A 131 21.32 -4.55 -11.59
N ILE A 132 22.39 -3.97 -11.06
CA ILE A 132 22.48 -2.56 -10.71
C ILE A 132 23.78 -1.99 -11.28
N SER A 133 23.67 -0.86 -11.96
CA SER A 133 24.75 -0.03 -12.46
C SER A 133 24.66 1.35 -11.81
N LEU A 134 25.75 1.79 -11.18
CA LEU A 134 25.89 3.12 -10.63
C LEU A 134 27.22 3.71 -11.07
N SER A 135 27.21 4.81 -11.81
CA SER A 135 28.40 5.63 -12.04
C SER A 135 28.22 7.01 -11.42
N ASN A 136 29.21 7.52 -10.69
CA ASN A 136 29.10 8.81 -10.00
C ASN A 136 30.49 9.44 -9.76
N ARG A 137 30.54 10.72 -9.39
CA ARG A 137 31.78 11.43 -9.02
C ARG A 137 32.22 11.03 -7.61
N GLY A 138 32.90 9.88 -7.52
CA GLY A 138 33.03 9.14 -6.27
C GLY A 138 31.80 8.27 -6.00
N LEU A 139 31.78 7.49 -4.91
CA LEU A 139 30.62 6.63 -4.61
C LEU A 139 29.36 7.42 -4.25
N PHE A 140 29.54 8.50 -3.48
CA PHE A 140 28.48 9.38 -3.03
C PHE A 140 28.91 10.83 -3.25
N ASN A 141 28.10 11.59 -3.98
CA ASN A 141 28.33 13.01 -4.27
C ASN A 141 26.99 13.74 -4.29
N ALA A 142 26.84 14.74 -3.43
CA ALA A 142 25.63 15.56 -3.36
C ALA A 142 25.78 16.91 -4.10
N ASP A 143 26.97 17.23 -4.61
CA ASP A 143 27.30 18.56 -5.16
C ASP A 143 27.03 18.67 -6.68
N GLY A 144 25.92 18.11 -7.16
CA GLY A 144 25.45 18.18 -8.55
C GLY A 144 25.11 16.83 -9.18
N ASP A 145 24.59 16.87 -10.42
CA ASP A 145 24.03 15.70 -11.11
C ASP A 145 25.09 14.87 -11.87
N PHE A 146 25.92 14.15 -11.12
CA PHE A 146 26.95 13.27 -11.68
C PHE A 146 26.56 11.78 -11.68
N ALA A 147 25.54 11.39 -10.93
CA ALA A 147 25.16 10.01 -10.79
C ALA A 147 24.35 9.55 -12.01
N GLN A 148 24.63 8.35 -12.51
CA GLN A 148 23.77 7.59 -13.42
C GLN A 148 23.43 6.28 -12.71
N LEU A 149 22.14 6.00 -12.58
CA LEU A 149 21.61 4.81 -11.93
C LEU A 149 20.79 4.01 -12.95
N ASP A 150 21.02 2.71 -13.00
CA ASP A 150 20.17 1.74 -13.69
C ASP A 150 20.05 0.50 -12.80
N PHE A 151 18.85 0.22 -12.31
CA PHE A 151 18.50 -0.96 -11.53
C PHE A 151 17.41 -1.73 -12.26
N ASN A 152 17.57 -3.05 -12.35
CA ASN A 152 16.54 -3.96 -12.81
C ASN A 152 16.58 -5.28 -12.02
N MET A 153 15.41 -5.83 -11.77
CA MET A 153 15.19 -7.13 -11.18
C MET A 153 13.95 -7.76 -11.79
N THR A 154 14.03 -9.05 -12.09
CA THR A 154 12.87 -9.88 -12.42
C THR A 154 12.82 -11.10 -11.52
N GLY A 155 11.62 -11.59 -11.17
CA GLY A 155 11.52 -12.69 -10.21
C GLY A 155 10.13 -13.04 -9.70
N ASP A 156 10.12 -13.73 -8.56
CA ASP A 156 8.93 -14.05 -7.78
C ASP A 156 9.26 -13.84 -6.30
N LEU A 157 8.48 -13.01 -5.61
CA LEU A 157 8.53 -12.89 -4.14
C LEU A 157 7.40 -13.72 -3.55
N ILE A 158 7.69 -14.57 -2.58
CA ILE A 158 6.75 -15.51 -1.97
C ILE A 158 6.80 -15.37 -0.44
N LEU A 159 5.63 -15.23 0.16
CA LEU A 159 5.42 -15.09 1.60
C LEU A 159 4.61 -16.28 2.13
N ARG A 160 4.96 -16.78 3.30
CA ARG A 160 4.18 -17.79 4.03
C ARG A 160 4.24 -17.61 5.54
N GLN A 161 3.23 -18.15 6.23
CA GLN A 161 3.09 -18.10 7.68
C GLN A 161 3.11 -19.53 8.24
N GLY A 162 4.26 -20.17 8.21
CA GLY A 162 4.47 -21.54 8.63
C GLY A 162 5.62 -22.22 7.89
N GLY A 163 5.82 -23.51 8.17
CA GLY A 163 6.79 -24.34 7.46
C GLY A 163 6.34 -24.77 6.06
N PRO A 164 7.18 -25.54 5.34
CA PRO A 164 6.82 -26.12 4.04
C PRO A 164 5.47 -26.86 4.07
N GLY A 165 4.68 -26.74 3.00
CA GLY A 165 3.34 -27.35 2.91
C GLY A 165 2.16 -26.43 3.25
N VAL A 166 2.39 -25.30 3.94
CA VAL A 166 1.32 -24.33 4.24
C VAL A 166 1.10 -23.37 3.08
N ALA A 167 -0.08 -22.76 3.00
CA ALA A 167 -0.41 -21.88 1.89
C ALA A 167 0.56 -20.70 1.72
N GLU A 168 0.76 -20.32 0.45
CA GLU A 168 1.71 -19.30 0.02
C GLU A 168 1.00 -18.17 -0.73
N LEU A 169 1.43 -16.95 -0.46
CA LEU A 169 1.12 -15.75 -1.23
C LEU A 169 2.33 -15.39 -2.08
N SER A 170 2.15 -15.13 -3.37
CA SER A 170 3.22 -14.72 -4.26
C SER A 170 2.93 -13.39 -4.94
N PHE A 171 3.97 -12.59 -5.08
CA PHE A 171 4.09 -11.53 -6.07
C PHE A 171 4.85 -12.15 -7.24
N GLY A 172 4.11 -12.83 -8.10
CA GLY A 172 4.65 -13.53 -9.25
C GLY A 172 4.89 -12.61 -10.42
N ASN A 173 5.75 -13.02 -11.36
CA ASN A 173 6.13 -12.20 -12.52
C ASN A 173 6.59 -10.79 -12.10
N LEU A 174 7.27 -10.69 -10.96
CA LEU A 174 7.74 -9.44 -10.39
C LEU A 174 8.78 -8.81 -11.31
N VAL A 175 8.54 -7.58 -11.69
CA VAL A 175 9.49 -6.67 -12.34
C VAL A 175 9.71 -5.51 -11.38
N PHE A 176 10.97 -5.17 -11.14
CA PHE A 176 11.34 -3.93 -10.47
C PHE A 176 12.49 -3.28 -11.20
N GLU A 177 12.22 -2.15 -11.86
CA GLU A 177 13.20 -1.32 -12.55
C GLU A 177 13.17 0.10 -12.00
N ASN A 178 14.33 0.70 -11.83
CA ASN A 178 14.47 2.11 -11.53
C ASN A 178 15.75 2.66 -12.17
N ARG A 179 15.62 3.72 -12.96
CA ARG A 179 16.77 4.33 -13.64
C ARG A 179 16.62 5.83 -13.79
N PHE A 180 17.75 6.53 -13.85
CA PHE A 180 17.78 7.95 -14.18
C PHE A 180 17.68 8.14 -15.69
N THR A 181 16.80 9.05 -16.12
CA THR A 181 16.52 9.25 -17.55
C THR A 181 16.47 10.72 -17.94
N ASN A 182 16.31 10.99 -19.23
CA ASN A 182 16.00 12.31 -19.77
C ASN A 182 14.49 12.58 -19.94
N GLY A 183 13.64 11.82 -19.23
CA GLY A 183 12.19 11.96 -19.24
C GLY A 183 11.48 11.31 -20.42
N ALA A 184 10.15 11.26 -20.36
CA ALA A 184 9.31 10.63 -21.38
C ALA A 184 9.47 11.28 -22.76
N ALA A 185 9.56 12.62 -22.81
CA ALA A 185 9.78 13.37 -24.06
C ALA A 185 11.14 13.05 -24.72
N GLY A 186 12.13 12.65 -23.93
CA GLY A 186 13.45 12.22 -24.39
C GLY A 186 13.55 10.73 -24.74
N GLY A 187 12.43 10.00 -24.66
CA GLY A 187 12.38 8.56 -24.93
C GLY A 187 13.02 7.69 -23.84
N HIS A 188 13.14 8.22 -22.61
CA HIS A 188 13.81 7.56 -21.49
C HIS A 188 15.25 7.10 -21.78
N ALA A 189 16.01 7.91 -22.53
CA ALA A 189 17.44 7.70 -22.66
C ALA A 189 18.13 7.94 -21.31
N ALA A 190 19.31 7.34 -21.11
CA ALA A 190 20.07 7.46 -19.87
C ALA A 190 20.28 8.94 -19.49
N GLY A 191 19.97 9.26 -18.23
CA GLY A 191 20.08 10.59 -17.66
C GLY A 191 20.95 10.61 -16.42
N ASN A 192 21.17 11.82 -15.92
CA ASN A 192 21.95 12.06 -14.72
C ASN A 192 21.05 12.52 -13.56
N GLY A 193 21.52 12.29 -12.35
CA GLY A 193 20.92 12.78 -11.11
C GLY A 193 21.97 12.84 -10.02
N THR A 194 21.51 12.97 -8.79
CA THR A 194 22.37 13.06 -7.61
C THR A 194 22.15 11.83 -6.73
N ILE A 195 23.24 11.17 -6.35
CA ILE A 195 23.26 10.16 -5.28
C ILE A 195 24.40 10.53 -4.33
N GLY A 196 24.08 10.99 -3.13
CA GLY A 196 25.06 11.58 -2.23
C GLY A 196 24.66 11.50 -0.76
N ILE A 197 25.64 11.63 0.13
CA ILE A 197 25.41 11.74 1.58
C ILE A 197 25.49 13.23 1.94
N THR A 198 24.42 13.76 2.51
CA THR A 198 24.33 15.13 3.03
C THR A 198 24.55 15.15 4.54
N ALA A 199 24.44 16.32 5.17
CA ALA A 199 24.45 16.41 6.64
C ALA A 199 23.25 15.70 7.28
N ASP A 200 22.16 15.52 6.53
CA ASP A 200 20.88 15.00 7.03
C ASP A 200 20.68 13.51 6.72
N GLY A 201 21.28 12.98 5.64
CA GLY A 201 21.10 11.58 5.25
C GLY A 201 21.61 11.23 3.85
N LEU A 202 21.16 10.09 3.32
CA LEU A 202 21.38 9.71 1.92
C LEU A 202 20.33 10.39 1.04
N LEU A 203 20.77 11.15 0.04
CA LEU A 203 19.94 11.81 -0.96
C LEU A 203 20.04 11.05 -2.29
N ILE A 204 18.89 10.76 -2.89
CA ILE A 204 18.72 10.24 -4.24
C ILE A 204 17.72 11.16 -4.94
N GLN A 205 18.15 11.87 -5.99
CA GLN A 205 17.26 12.74 -6.74
C GLN A 205 17.62 12.78 -8.22
N ALA A 206 16.64 13.02 -9.08
CA ALA A 206 16.86 13.28 -10.50
C ALA A 206 15.69 14.09 -11.07
N ASP A 207 15.99 14.88 -12.11
CA ASP A 207 14.96 15.59 -12.88
C ASP A 207 13.93 14.62 -13.47
N HIS A 208 14.41 13.46 -13.95
CA HIS A 208 13.56 12.38 -14.44
C HIS A 208 14.08 11.01 -14.05
N THR A 209 13.16 10.13 -13.67
CA THR A 209 13.43 8.70 -13.47
C THR A 209 12.41 7.88 -14.23
N TYR A 210 12.76 6.66 -14.61
CA TYR A 210 11.81 5.66 -15.07
C TYR A 210 11.69 4.59 -14.01
N THR A 211 10.45 4.21 -13.69
CA THR A 211 10.15 3.11 -12.76
C THR A 211 9.22 2.11 -13.44
N ASP A 212 9.50 0.81 -13.26
CA ASP A 212 8.55 -0.28 -13.53
C ASP A 212 8.52 -1.19 -12.31
N LEU A 213 7.47 -1.09 -11.50
CA LEU A 213 7.17 -2.03 -10.44
C LEU A 213 5.87 -2.72 -10.80
N SER A 214 5.95 -3.96 -11.28
CA SER A 214 4.77 -4.73 -11.66
C SER A 214 4.86 -6.17 -11.19
N PHE A 215 3.71 -6.74 -10.80
CA PHE A 215 3.61 -8.10 -10.35
C PHE A 215 2.17 -8.60 -10.44
N ASP A 216 2.03 -9.91 -10.40
CA ASP A 216 0.78 -10.61 -10.24
C ASP A 216 0.68 -11.14 -8.81
N LEU A 217 -0.34 -10.71 -8.08
CA LEU A 217 -0.71 -11.34 -6.82
C LEU A 217 -1.26 -12.74 -7.14
N MET A 218 -0.63 -13.77 -6.58
CA MET A 218 -1.00 -15.16 -6.78
C MET A 218 -1.08 -15.89 -5.44
N TYR A 219 -1.90 -16.94 -5.39
CA TYR A 219 -2.15 -17.73 -4.21
C TYR A 219 -1.96 -19.21 -4.47
N LYS A 220 -1.37 -19.94 -3.53
CA LYS A 220 -1.27 -21.40 -3.59
C LYS A 220 -1.63 -22.03 -2.25
N GLN A 221 -2.70 -22.84 -2.24
CA GLN A 221 -3.19 -23.49 -1.03
C GLN A 221 -2.24 -24.56 -0.47
N ASN A 222 -1.66 -25.38 -1.36
CA ASN A 222 -0.86 -26.56 -1.00
C ASN A 222 0.47 -26.56 -1.78
N PRO A 223 1.42 -25.69 -1.42
CA PRO A 223 2.76 -25.71 -2.00
C PRO A 223 3.62 -26.83 -1.40
N VAL A 224 4.73 -27.16 -2.06
CA VAL A 224 5.80 -27.98 -1.45
C VAL A 224 6.69 -27.07 -0.61
N ASP A 225 7.40 -26.12 -1.25
CA ASP A 225 8.26 -25.13 -0.58
C ASP A 225 8.58 -23.98 -1.54
N PHE A 226 7.96 -22.81 -1.36
CA PHE A 226 8.14 -21.62 -2.21
C PHE A 226 7.89 -21.90 -3.70
N ASP A 227 6.72 -22.45 -4.02
CA ASP A 227 6.44 -22.96 -5.36
C ASP A 227 6.08 -21.85 -6.37
N ARG A 228 6.76 -21.83 -7.53
CA ARG A 228 6.42 -20.95 -8.66
C ARG A 228 5.37 -21.52 -9.62
N ALA A 229 5.14 -22.83 -9.61
CA ALA A 229 4.22 -23.51 -10.51
C ALA A 229 2.89 -23.85 -9.83
N GLY A 230 1.80 -23.90 -10.61
CA GLY A 230 0.46 -24.27 -10.12
C GLY A 230 -0.12 -23.29 -9.09
N ARG A 231 0.27 -22.02 -9.18
CA ARG A 231 -0.29 -20.91 -8.39
C ARG A 231 -1.56 -20.41 -9.08
N SER A 232 -2.53 -19.99 -8.28
CA SER A 232 -3.77 -19.39 -8.76
C SER A 232 -3.64 -17.87 -8.76
N PRO A 233 -3.81 -17.19 -9.91
CA PRO A 233 -3.69 -15.74 -10.03
C PRO A 233 -4.89 -15.02 -9.42
N LEU A 234 -4.66 -13.81 -8.89
CA LEU A 234 -5.68 -12.94 -8.30
C LEU A 234 -5.76 -11.60 -9.02
N VAL A 235 -4.72 -10.77 -8.86
CA VAL A 235 -4.74 -9.37 -9.30
C VAL A 235 -3.39 -9.01 -9.89
N HIS A 236 -3.39 -8.35 -11.04
CA HIS A 236 -2.22 -7.66 -11.59
C HIS A 236 -2.13 -6.25 -11.01
N LEU A 237 -0.95 -5.84 -10.59
CA LEU A 237 -0.65 -4.47 -10.17
C LEU A 237 0.62 -3.99 -10.88
N GLY A 238 0.63 -2.74 -11.34
CA GLY A 238 1.76 -2.15 -12.03
C GLY A 238 1.87 -0.65 -11.84
N TRP A 239 3.06 -0.16 -11.49
CA TRP A 239 3.42 1.25 -11.46
C TRP A 239 4.53 1.43 -12.48
N LYS A 240 4.21 2.07 -13.61
CA LYS A 240 5.11 2.07 -14.77
C LYS A 240 5.18 3.43 -15.43
N GLY A 241 6.38 3.89 -15.77
CA GLY A 241 6.61 5.11 -16.54
C GLY A 241 7.50 6.10 -15.83
N GLY A 242 7.50 7.34 -16.32
CA GLY A 242 8.36 8.40 -15.83
C GLY A 242 7.88 9.06 -14.54
N LEU A 243 8.80 9.37 -13.64
CA LEU A 243 8.61 10.34 -12.57
C LEU A 243 9.47 11.57 -12.89
N SER A 244 8.96 12.76 -12.59
CA SER A 244 9.69 14.02 -12.73
C SER A 244 9.96 14.65 -11.36
N ASN A 245 11.07 15.37 -11.23
CA ASN A 245 11.52 15.99 -9.98
C ASN A 245 11.52 14.98 -8.81
N ALA A 246 11.96 13.75 -9.07
CA ALA A 246 11.90 12.68 -8.09
C ALA A 246 13.00 12.87 -7.06
N GLN A 247 12.62 12.85 -5.78
CA GLN A 247 13.54 12.98 -4.65
C GLN A 247 13.17 11.96 -3.58
N MET A 248 14.19 11.25 -3.11
CA MET A 248 14.12 10.31 -2.00
C MET A 248 15.28 10.59 -1.06
N GLU A 249 14.98 10.80 0.21
CA GLU A 249 15.97 10.97 1.27
C GLU A 249 15.80 9.88 2.32
N ILE A 250 16.90 9.27 2.74
CA ILE A 250 16.94 8.32 3.85
C ILE A 250 17.70 8.98 4.99
N LEU A 251 16.97 9.34 6.04
CA LEU A 251 17.46 10.04 7.21
C LEU A 251 17.43 9.14 8.45
N PRO A 252 18.37 9.29 9.40
CA PRO A 252 18.25 8.65 10.70
C PRO A 252 17.13 9.34 11.49
N GLY A 253 16.22 8.59 12.11
CA GLY A 253 15.15 9.16 12.92
C GLY A 253 13.89 8.29 12.98
N GLY A 254 13.39 8.06 14.19
CA GLY A 254 12.19 7.28 14.45
C GLY A 254 10.97 8.12 14.82
N GLY A 255 10.04 7.50 15.54
CA GLY A 255 8.88 8.16 16.12
C GLY A 255 9.25 9.24 17.14
N SER A 256 8.33 10.17 17.38
CA SER A 256 8.54 11.19 18.41
C SER A 256 8.26 10.63 19.81
N TYR A 257 9.19 10.86 20.75
CA TYR A 257 9.03 10.47 22.16
C TYR A 257 8.76 11.64 23.11
N ASN A 258 8.88 12.88 22.65
CA ASN A 258 8.67 14.06 23.48
C ASN A 258 7.81 15.13 22.80
N LEU A 259 6.96 15.78 23.58
CA LEU A 259 6.21 16.95 23.16
C LEU A 259 7.14 18.17 23.03
N VAL A 260 7.03 18.89 21.92
CA VAL A 260 7.59 20.23 21.75
C VAL A 260 6.42 21.21 21.71
N GLY A 261 6.13 21.83 22.86
CA GLY A 261 4.89 22.58 23.06
C GLY A 261 3.68 21.65 23.08
N ASN A 262 2.73 21.86 22.16
CA ASN A 262 1.49 21.06 22.05
C ASN A 262 1.50 20.07 20.88
N SER A 263 2.62 19.93 20.18
CA SER A 263 2.77 19.05 19.03
C SER A 263 3.94 18.10 19.26
N TRP A 264 3.85 16.93 18.64
CA TRP A 264 4.95 15.99 18.58
C TRP A 264 5.82 16.31 17.38
N ASP A 265 7.12 16.31 17.61
CA ASP A 265 8.13 16.68 16.61
C ASP A 265 8.96 15.45 16.27
N TYR A 266 8.70 14.87 15.11
CA TYR A 266 9.46 13.73 14.57
C TYR A 266 10.70 14.18 13.78
N THR A 267 11.00 15.49 13.74
CA THR A 267 12.17 16.06 13.06
C THR A 267 13.33 16.39 14.01
N ALA A 268 13.07 16.74 15.27
CA ALA A 268 14.12 17.13 16.23
C ALA A 268 14.28 16.23 17.47
N ASN A 269 13.23 15.57 17.99
CA ASN A 269 13.27 14.76 19.21
C ASN A 269 12.63 13.37 19.01
N ARG A 270 13.45 12.42 18.54
CA ARG A 270 12.98 11.12 18.01
C ARG A 270 13.83 9.93 18.45
N SER A 271 13.29 8.73 18.35
CA SER A 271 14.01 7.44 18.46
C SER A 271 15.10 7.28 17.42
N GLU A 272 15.94 6.27 17.62
CA GLU A 272 16.76 5.65 16.59
C GLU A 272 15.88 4.79 15.65
N GLY A 273 15.34 5.41 14.60
CA GLY A 273 14.62 4.74 13.51
C GLY A 273 15.11 5.18 12.13
N LEU A 274 14.33 4.91 11.09
CA LEU A 274 14.58 5.39 9.72
C LEU A 274 13.43 6.28 9.26
N LEU A 275 13.75 7.47 8.77
CA LEU A 275 12.82 8.38 8.10
C LEU A 275 13.14 8.40 6.60
N PHE A 276 12.15 8.08 5.79
CA PHE A 276 12.18 8.17 4.34
C PHE A 276 11.33 9.36 3.92
N ARG A 277 11.94 10.39 3.36
CA ARG A 277 11.20 11.47 2.71
C ARG A 277 11.15 11.20 1.23
N SER A 278 9.97 11.24 0.64
CA SER A 278 9.81 10.95 -0.77
C SER A 278 8.82 11.89 -1.42
N GLN A 279 9.19 12.43 -2.57
CA GLN A 279 8.35 13.34 -3.35
C GLN A 279 8.65 13.26 -4.84
N TRP A 280 7.63 13.43 -5.67
CA TRP A 280 7.78 13.50 -7.12
C TRP A 280 6.52 14.05 -7.81
N ASP A 281 6.69 14.42 -9.07
CA ASP A 281 5.61 14.60 -10.04
C ASP A 281 5.53 13.36 -10.96
N PHE A 282 4.35 13.07 -11.49
CA PHE A 282 4.18 12.02 -12.50
C PHE A 282 4.47 12.59 -13.90
N ASP A 283 5.33 11.93 -14.68
CA ASP A 283 5.55 12.29 -16.09
C ASP A 283 4.36 11.83 -16.95
N SER A 284 4.30 12.33 -18.18
CA SER A 284 3.21 12.13 -19.15
C SER A 284 2.91 10.66 -19.50
N ASP A 285 3.87 9.76 -19.33
CA ASP A 285 3.72 8.33 -19.60
C ASP A 285 3.57 7.46 -18.33
N PHE A 286 3.50 8.09 -17.14
CA PHE A 286 3.26 7.35 -15.91
C PHE A 286 1.86 6.73 -15.91
N GLY A 287 1.81 5.44 -15.59
CA GLY A 287 0.62 4.62 -15.54
C GLY A 287 0.53 3.82 -14.25
N LEU A 288 -0.65 3.84 -13.63
CA LEU A 288 -1.04 2.93 -12.56
C LEU A 288 -1.98 1.87 -13.14
N ALA A 289 -1.47 0.65 -13.29
CA ALA A 289 -2.19 -0.48 -13.85
C ALA A 289 -2.78 -1.39 -12.76
N ILE A 290 -4.04 -1.78 -12.92
CA ILE A 290 -4.72 -2.81 -12.15
C ILE A 290 -5.50 -3.72 -13.09
N GLY A 291 -5.53 -5.02 -12.83
CA GLY A 291 -6.28 -5.93 -13.69
C GLY A 291 -6.27 -7.38 -13.23
N HIS A 292 -6.62 -8.27 -14.15
CA HIS A 292 -6.48 -9.72 -13.94
C HIS A 292 -5.05 -10.17 -14.19
N ALA A 293 -4.52 -10.97 -13.27
CA ALA A 293 -3.17 -11.55 -13.36
C ALA A 293 -3.06 -12.66 -14.43
N ASP A 294 -4.15 -13.38 -14.74
CA ASP A 294 -4.14 -14.43 -15.77
C ASP A 294 -5.50 -14.62 -16.45
N GLY A 295 -5.54 -15.39 -17.54
CA GLY A 295 -6.74 -15.62 -18.34
C GLY A 295 -7.04 -14.44 -19.27
N ASP A 296 -8.22 -13.82 -19.10
CA ASP A 296 -8.75 -12.71 -19.90
C ASP A 296 -7.91 -11.43 -19.87
N ARG A 297 -6.97 -11.33 -18.92
CA ARG A 297 -5.95 -10.28 -18.74
C ARG A 297 -6.43 -8.84 -18.95
N THR A 298 -7.72 -8.57 -18.77
CA THR A 298 -8.21 -7.19 -18.87
C THR A 298 -7.49 -6.35 -17.82
N ARG A 299 -6.82 -5.30 -18.28
CA ARG A 299 -6.05 -4.35 -17.48
C ARG A 299 -6.61 -2.96 -17.70
N LEU A 300 -6.70 -2.22 -16.62
CA LEU A 300 -7.03 -0.81 -16.59
C LEU A 300 -5.77 -0.06 -16.16
N THR A 301 -5.36 0.92 -16.95
CA THR A 301 -4.22 1.79 -16.65
C THR A 301 -4.69 3.22 -16.50
N LEU A 302 -4.53 3.79 -15.31
CA LEU A 302 -4.76 5.20 -15.02
C LEU A 302 -3.53 6.01 -15.42
N SER A 303 -3.69 6.96 -16.33
CA SER A 303 -2.58 7.70 -16.96
C SER A 303 -2.88 9.19 -17.10
N ASP A 304 -1.91 9.93 -17.66
CA ASP A 304 -1.99 11.37 -17.93
C ASP A 304 -2.32 12.17 -16.66
N TRP A 305 -1.47 11.99 -15.66
CA TRP A 305 -1.68 12.53 -14.31
C TRP A 305 -1.56 14.04 -14.29
N THR A 306 -2.57 14.70 -13.73
CA THR A 306 -2.72 16.16 -13.72
C THR A 306 -2.85 16.69 -12.31
N LYS A 307 -2.17 17.80 -11.99
CA LYS A 307 -2.31 18.50 -10.71
C LYS A 307 -3.71 19.10 -10.58
N LEU A 308 -4.35 18.88 -9.44
CA LEU A 308 -5.63 19.50 -9.13
C LEU A 308 -5.44 21.01 -8.89
N GLY A 309 -6.24 21.84 -9.58
CA GLY A 309 -6.26 23.30 -9.41
C GLY A 309 -4.93 24.03 -9.67
N GLY A 310 -3.94 23.38 -10.31
CA GLY A 310 -2.61 23.96 -10.51
C GLY A 310 -1.84 24.23 -9.22
N THR A 311 -2.06 23.42 -8.18
CA THR A 311 -1.37 23.53 -6.88
C THR A 311 0.16 23.56 -7.04
N ALA A 312 0.82 24.40 -6.25
CA ALA A 312 2.27 24.44 -6.17
C ALA A 312 2.82 23.26 -5.35
N GLY A 313 4.06 22.85 -5.63
CA GLY A 313 4.70 21.70 -4.97
C GLY A 313 4.54 20.39 -5.75
N PRO A 314 5.03 19.26 -5.21
CA PRO A 314 5.00 17.96 -5.86
C PRO A 314 3.57 17.39 -5.94
N MET A 315 3.28 16.56 -6.95
CA MET A 315 2.01 15.83 -7.03
C MET A 315 1.82 14.86 -5.84
N LEU A 316 2.88 14.14 -5.49
CA LEU A 316 2.91 13.18 -4.39
C LEU A 316 4.08 13.54 -3.46
N SER A 317 3.79 13.56 -2.17
CA SER A 317 4.80 13.71 -1.11
C SER A 317 4.39 12.87 0.08
N MET A 318 5.36 12.26 0.77
CA MET A 318 5.14 11.60 2.04
C MET A 318 6.46 11.43 2.81
N ASP A 319 6.37 11.59 4.13
CA ASP A 319 7.39 11.14 5.07
C ASP A 319 6.95 9.78 5.63
N VAL A 320 7.80 8.76 5.50
CA VAL A 320 7.58 7.40 6.02
C VAL A 320 8.59 7.10 7.11
N ILE A 321 8.15 6.66 8.28
CA ILE A 321 9.02 6.32 9.41
C ILE A 321 8.91 4.82 9.68
N LEU A 322 10.07 4.17 9.79
CA LEU A 322 10.22 2.80 10.28
C LEU A 322 10.90 2.82 11.65
N ASP A 323 10.28 2.19 12.64
CA ASP A 323 10.78 2.22 14.02
C ASP A 323 10.31 0.99 14.83
N ILE A 324 10.86 0.80 16.02
CA ILE A 324 10.35 -0.15 17.01
C ILE A 324 9.80 0.61 18.21
N LEU A 325 8.51 0.44 18.48
CA LEU A 325 7.84 1.08 19.60
C LEU A 325 7.56 0.05 20.70
N GLN A 326 7.72 0.45 21.97
CA GLN A 326 7.48 -0.45 23.08
C GLN A 326 7.06 0.23 24.38
N ASN A 327 6.41 -0.56 25.24
CA ASN A 327 6.11 -0.22 26.63
C ASN A 327 5.35 1.09 26.85
N ASN A 328 4.11 1.16 26.34
CA ASN A 328 3.25 2.35 26.46
C ASN A 328 3.81 3.62 25.78
N THR A 329 4.79 3.43 24.90
CA THR A 329 5.30 4.47 24.01
C THR A 329 4.61 4.32 22.64
N GLY A 330 4.42 5.43 21.93
CA GLY A 330 3.70 5.39 20.67
C GLY A 330 3.99 6.55 19.76
N PRO A 331 3.51 6.47 18.51
CA PRO A 331 3.86 7.39 17.44
C PRO A 331 3.08 8.70 17.50
N SER A 332 2.65 9.09 18.70
CA SER A 332 1.91 10.31 19.02
C SER A 332 0.43 10.36 18.62
N GLY A 333 -0.11 9.26 18.06
CA GLY A 333 -1.50 9.16 17.60
C GLY A 333 -1.79 10.04 16.37
N LEU A 334 -3.01 9.93 15.85
CA LEU A 334 -3.50 10.71 14.72
C LEU A 334 -4.67 11.60 15.14
N CYS A 335 -4.89 12.70 14.42
CA CYS A 335 -6.02 13.60 14.67
C CYS A 335 -6.95 13.64 13.47
N PHE A 336 -8.12 13.02 13.63
CA PHE A 336 -9.09 12.85 12.57
C PHE A 336 -10.16 13.95 12.61
N GLY A 337 -10.46 14.53 11.46
CA GLY A 337 -11.54 15.49 11.28
C GLY A 337 -11.25 16.90 11.81
N SER A 338 -9.98 17.21 12.11
CA SER A 338 -9.58 18.53 12.64
C SER A 338 -9.38 19.59 11.56
N THR A 339 -9.26 20.84 11.99
CA THR A 339 -8.86 21.97 11.14
C THR A 339 -7.35 22.05 10.87
N LEU A 340 -6.55 21.13 11.42
CA LEU A 340 -5.09 21.17 11.34
C LEU A 340 -4.58 20.65 9.98
N THR A 341 -3.87 21.51 9.25
CA THR A 341 -3.35 21.21 7.92
C THR A 341 -2.03 20.45 7.91
N SER A 342 -1.29 20.43 9.02
CA SER A 342 -0.01 19.73 9.12
C SER A 342 0.31 19.35 10.58
N GLY A 343 1.35 18.54 10.74
CA GLY A 343 1.90 18.17 12.04
C GLY A 343 1.09 17.12 12.79
N GLN A 344 1.66 16.69 13.92
CA GLN A 344 1.13 15.67 14.81
C GLN A 344 0.68 16.30 16.14
N PRO A 345 -0.58 16.74 16.26
CA PRO A 345 -1.07 17.32 17.49
C PRO A 345 -1.18 16.25 18.60
N ASN A 346 -0.94 16.66 19.83
CA ASN A 346 -1.36 15.83 20.97
C ASN A 346 -2.89 15.82 21.11
N GLN A 347 -3.41 14.98 22.01
CA GLN A 347 -4.86 14.87 22.24
C GLN A 347 -5.52 16.22 22.52
N SER A 348 -4.95 17.03 23.41
CA SER A 348 -5.53 18.33 23.78
C SER A 348 -5.59 19.31 22.60
N LEU A 349 -4.55 19.35 21.76
CA LEU A 349 -4.52 20.20 20.58
C LEU A 349 -5.47 19.68 19.49
N CYS A 350 -5.60 18.36 19.35
CA CYS A 350 -6.53 17.74 18.43
C CYS A 350 -7.98 18.11 18.77
N GLU A 351 -8.39 17.88 20.02
CA GLU A 351 -9.73 18.19 20.52
C GLU A 351 -10.03 19.70 20.46
N ALA A 352 -9.04 20.55 20.77
CA ALA A 352 -9.19 22.01 20.65
C ALA A 352 -9.41 22.49 19.21
N ASN A 353 -9.08 21.68 18.21
CA ASN A 353 -9.29 21.94 16.78
C ASN A 353 -10.41 21.09 16.17
N GLY A 354 -11.34 20.59 17.01
CA GLY A 354 -12.53 19.85 16.58
C GLY A 354 -12.28 18.41 16.14
N GLY A 355 -11.05 17.91 16.30
CA GLY A 355 -10.67 16.56 15.88
C GLY A 355 -10.92 15.49 16.93
N GLU A 356 -11.01 14.25 16.45
CA GLU A 356 -10.97 13.01 17.23
C GLU A 356 -9.52 12.51 17.31
N PHE A 357 -8.99 12.37 18.53
CA PHE A 357 -7.65 11.83 18.73
C PHE A 357 -7.68 10.29 18.71
N LEU A 358 -6.92 9.71 17.79
CA LEU A 358 -6.84 8.28 17.56
C LEU A 358 -5.50 7.76 18.09
N ASP A 359 -5.51 7.20 19.30
CA ASP A 359 -4.32 6.68 19.96
C ASP A 359 -3.81 5.39 19.29
N THR A 360 -2.50 5.27 19.14
CA THR A 360 -1.78 4.13 18.52
C THR A 360 -0.59 3.67 19.36
N ARG A 361 -0.57 4.03 20.65
CA ARG A 361 0.47 3.55 21.57
C ARG A 361 0.49 2.04 21.67
N VAL A 362 1.70 1.49 21.63
CA VAL A 362 1.95 0.08 21.95
C VAL A 362 1.63 -0.13 23.43
N ALA A 363 0.90 -1.20 23.77
CA ALA A 363 0.49 -1.46 25.14
C ALA A 363 1.68 -1.58 26.11
N ALA A 364 1.41 -1.41 27.41
CA ALA A 364 2.43 -1.65 28.45
C ALA A 364 2.90 -3.11 28.42
N ASN A 365 4.21 -3.34 28.55
CA ASN A 365 4.86 -4.65 28.40
C ASN A 365 4.68 -5.32 27.02
N ASP A 366 4.43 -4.54 25.97
CA ASP A 366 4.41 -5.03 24.60
C ASP A 366 5.41 -4.25 23.72
N SER A 367 5.69 -4.76 22.53
CA SER A 367 6.57 -4.16 21.53
C SER A 367 6.06 -4.40 20.11
N ALA A 368 6.40 -3.54 19.16
CA ALA A 368 5.96 -3.68 17.79
C ALA A 368 6.83 -2.92 16.81
N PHE A 369 6.86 -3.38 15.56
CA PHE A 369 7.35 -2.55 14.46
C PHE A 369 6.31 -1.48 14.15
N ALA A 370 6.76 -0.28 13.89
CA ALA A 370 5.92 0.83 13.49
C ALA A 370 6.28 1.26 12.07
N PHE A 371 5.26 1.35 11.23
CA PHE A 371 5.27 2.00 9.93
C PHE A 371 4.35 3.21 10.02
N LEU A 372 4.92 4.41 9.93
CA LEU A 372 4.19 5.66 10.12
C LEU A 372 4.28 6.51 8.85
N VAL A 373 3.16 7.07 8.41
CA VAL A 373 3.12 8.06 7.32
C VAL A 373 2.77 9.41 7.90
N ARG A 374 3.54 10.45 7.54
CA ARG A 374 3.37 11.82 8.00
C ARG A 374 3.37 12.80 6.84
N ASN A 375 2.52 13.83 6.96
CA ASN A 375 2.44 14.93 6.01
C ASN A 375 2.32 14.43 4.56
N GLY A 376 1.65 13.29 4.37
CA GLY A 376 1.45 12.72 3.05
C GLY A 376 0.38 13.50 2.30
N HIS A 377 0.51 13.58 0.98
CA HIS A 377 -0.57 14.07 0.12
C HIS A 377 -0.46 13.52 -1.30
N LEU A 378 -1.60 13.47 -1.98
CA LEU A 378 -1.72 13.25 -3.41
C LEU A 378 -2.60 14.37 -3.98
N HIS A 379 -1.99 15.37 -4.62
CA HIS A 379 -2.67 16.52 -5.21
C HIS A 379 -2.83 16.39 -6.73
N ALA A 380 -2.81 15.16 -7.24
CA ALA A 380 -2.98 14.86 -8.65
C ALA A 380 -4.03 13.78 -8.86
N TYR A 381 -4.57 13.73 -10.07
CA TYR A 381 -5.53 12.75 -10.51
C TYR A 381 -5.17 12.24 -11.91
N SER A 382 -5.57 11.01 -12.21
CA SER A 382 -5.49 10.47 -13.58
C SER A 382 -6.53 11.13 -14.48
N SER A 383 -6.12 11.73 -15.59
CA SER A 383 -7.05 12.34 -16.55
C SER A 383 -7.46 11.40 -17.67
N LYS A 384 -6.77 10.25 -17.81
CA LYS A 384 -7.12 9.21 -18.77
C LYS A 384 -7.15 7.85 -18.13
N MET A 385 -7.92 6.98 -18.76
CA MET A 385 -7.99 5.57 -18.46
C MET A 385 -7.82 4.79 -19.74
N ASN A 386 -6.82 3.94 -19.78
CA ASN A 386 -6.60 2.99 -20.86
C ASN A 386 -7.11 1.62 -20.42
N VAL A 387 -7.83 0.90 -21.29
CA VAL A 387 -8.25 -0.47 -21.05
C VAL A 387 -7.65 -1.37 -22.12
N GLN A 388 -7.00 -2.44 -21.69
CA GLN A 388 -6.30 -3.38 -22.55
C GLN A 388 -6.73 -4.81 -22.30
N ASN A 389 -6.84 -5.59 -23.38
CA ASN A 389 -6.82 -7.04 -23.34
C ASN A 389 -5.56 -7.55 -24.06
N PRO A 390 -4.51 -7.89 -23.31
CA PRO A 390 -3.27 -8.41 -23.87
C PRO A 390 -3.41 -9.71 -24.67
N VAL A 391 -4.49 -10.47 -24.48
CA VAL A 391 -4.71 -11.76 -25.18
C VAL A 391 -5.20 -11.52 -26.61
N SER A 392 -6.20 -10.65 -26.78
CA SER A 392 -6.74 -10.31 -28.10
C SER A 392 -5.97 -9.17 -28.79
N GLY A 393 -5.21 -8.39 -28.03
CA GLY A 393 -4.59 -7.16 -28.48
C GLY A 393 -5.55 -5.97 -28.55
N TRP A 394 -6.76 -6.08 -27.98
CA TRP A 394 -7.69 -4.96 -27.86
C TRP A 394 -7.14 -3.90 -26.90
N ASP A 395 -7.19 -2.63 -27.30
CA ASP A 395 -6.61 -1.50 -26.59
C ASP A 395 -7.40 -0.23 -26.90
N GLN A 396 -7.88 0.47 -25.87
CA GLN A 396 -8.63 1.70 -26.04
C GLN A 396 -8.42 2.69 -24.89
N ASP A 397 -8.21 3.95 -25.26
CA ASP A 397 -8.14 5.09 -24.34
C ASP A 397 -9.51 5.75 -24.15
N TYR A 398 -9.74 6.21 -22.93
CA TYR A 398 -10.93 6.97 -22.54
C TYR A 398 -10.51 8.26 -21.83
N ASP A 399 -11.16 9.37 -22.21
CA ASP A 399 -11.12 10.63 -21.48
C ASP A 399 -12.00 10.54 -20.21
N PHE A 400 -11.65 9.57 -19.38
CA PHE A 400 -12.26 9.24 -18.12
C PHE A 400 -11.17 9.20 -17.07
N GLY A 401 -11.39 9.92 -15.98
CA GLY A 401 -10.44 10.03 -14.88
C GLY A 401 -11.03 9.54 -13.57
N LEU A 402 -10.18 8.94 -12.75
CA LEU A 402 -10.47 8.69 -11.35
C LEU A 402 -9.81 9.81 -10.52
N ILE A 403 -10.63 10.64 -9.90
CA ILE A 403 -10.18 11.72 -9.03
C ILE A 403 -10.08 11.16 -7.62
N LEU A 404 -8.88 10.68 -7.29
CA LEU A 404 -8.48 10.22 -5.96
C LEU A 404 -7.38 11.13 -5.46
N THR A 405 -7.76 12.22 -4.81
CA THR A 405 -6.79 13.10 -4.15
C THR A 405 -6.81 12.87 -2.65
N MET A 406 -5.66 13.07 -2.02
CA MET A 406 -5.49 12.97 -0.58
C MET A 406 -4.86 14.28 -0.12
N GLY A 407 -5.63 15.12 0.59
CA GLY A 407 -5.18 16.42 1.06
C GLY A 407 -4.17 16.31 2.20
N LYS A 408 -4.58 15.67 3.30
CA LYS A 408 -3.69 15.25 4.38
C LYS A 408 -3.82 13.75 4.61
N LEU A 409 -2.76 13.01 4.29
CA LEU A 409 -2.61 11.57 4.48
C LEU A 409 -1.64 11.31 5.64
N ASP A 410 -2.15 10.71 6.71
CA ASP A 410 -1.33 10.20 7.80
C ASP A 410 -1.77 8.76 8.13
N ALA A 411 -0.81 7.93 8.53
CA ALA A 411 -1.09 6.56 8.93
C ALA A 411 -0.18 6.10 10.06
N ASP A 412 -0.73 5.28 10.94
CA ASP A 412 -0.02 4.53 11.98
C ASP A 412 -0.34 3.06 11.79
N VAL A 413 0.66 2.29 11.38
CA VAL A 413 0.56 0.83 11.24
C VAL A 413 1.54 0.21 12.23
N VAL A 414 1.01 -0.49 13.21
CA VAL A 414 1.79 -1.11 14.29
C VAL A 414 1.70 -2.62 14.15
N ILE A 415 2.84 -3.29 14.07
CA ILE A 415 2.99 -4.67 13.61
C ILE A 415 3.62 -5.54 14.70
N TYR A 416 2.90 -6.61 15.07
CA TYR A 416 3.32 -7.57 16.08
C TYR A 416 3.63 -8.92 15.41
N PRO A 417 4.84 -9.49 15.62
CA PRO A 417 5.20 -10.79 15.08
C PRO A 417 4.48 -11.89 15.84
N ARG A 418 3.22 -12.16 15.48
CA ARG A 418 2.35 -13.09 16.18
C ARG A 418 1.20 -13.56 15.28
N GLY A 419 1.01 -14.88 15.19
CA GLY A 419 -0.14 -15.47 14.50
C GLY A 419 -1.46 -15.42 15.30
N ALA A 420 -2.59 -15.58 14.60
CA ALA A 420 -3.95 -15.47 15.15
C ALA A 420 -4.28 -16.43 16.30
N TYR A 421 -3.67 -17.62 16.31
CA TYR A 421 -3.98 -18.71 17.26
C TYR A 421 -2.87 -19.01 18.27
N SER A 422 -1.88 -18.13 18.37
CA SER A 422 -0.78 -18.23 19.31
C SER A 422 -1.27 -18.20 20.77
N GLY A 423 -0.96 -19.26 21.53
CA GLY A 423 -1.25 -19.37 22.96
C GLY A 423 -2.46 -20.24 23.34
N ASN A 424 -3.24 -20.75 22.38
CA ASN A 424 -4.42 -21.59 22.64
C ASN A 424 -4.20 -23.10 22.40
N GLY A 425 -2.97 -23.59 22.56
CA GLY A 425 -2.62 -25.00 22.28
C GLY A 425 -2.42 -25.33 20.79
N PHE A 426 -2.43 -24.31 19.93
CA PHE A 426 -2.13 -24.40 18.50
C PHE A 426 -0.70 -23.91 18.20
N THR A 427 -0.10 -24.47 17.15
CA THR A 427 1.28 -24.16 16.69
C THR A 427 1.41 -22.85 15.92
N GLY A 428 0.34 -22.04 15.81
CA GLY A 428 0.30 -20.80 15.02
C GLY A 428 0.99 -19.61 15.68
N THR A 429 2.29 -19.73 15.98
CA THR A 429 3.13 -18.63 16.49
C THR A 429 3.57 -17.68 15.39
N GLU A 430 3.64 -18.14 14.15
CA GLU A 430 3.99 -17.34 12.98
C GLU A 430 2.76 -16.62 12.40
N GLY A 431 2.94 -15.37 12.01
CA GLY A 431 1.90 -14.58 11.37
C GLY A 431 2.02 -13.11 11.68
N LEU A 432 1.06 -12.37 11.14
CA LEU A 432 1.07 -10.91 11.14
C LEU A 432 -0.16 -10.39 11.87
N LYS A 433 0.06 -9.76 13.03
CA LYS A 433 -0.96 -9.01 13.76
C LYS A 433 -0.69 -7.52 13.64
N LEU A 434 -1.73 -6.73 13.44
CA LEU A 434 -1.64 -5.32 13.08
C LEU A 434 -2.67 -4.47 13.82
N ASP A 435 -2.26 -3.30 14.25
CA ASP A 435 -3.13 -2.16 14.51
C ASP A 435 -2.94 -1.13 13.41
N ILE A 436 -4.04 -0.57 12.89
CA ILE A 436 -4.01 0.43 11.82
C ILE A 436 -4.89 1.60 12.21
N ASN A 437 -4.35 2.80 12.10
CA ASN A 437 -5.12 4.02 11.88
C ASN A 437 -4.61 4.65 10.56
N LEU A 438 -5.47 4.82 9.57
CA LEU A 438 -5.16 5.50 8.32
C LEU A 438 -6.21 6.56 8.08
N LEU A 439 -5.79 7.78 7.81
CA LEU A 439 -6.70 8.86 7.46
C LEU A 439 -6.25 9.60 6.20
N ALA A 440 -7.23 10.06 5.44
CA ALA A 440 -7.07 11.04 4.38
C ALA A 440 -8.15 12.10 4.58
N GLN A 441 -7.79 13.37 4.79
CA GLN A 441 -8.77 14.38 5.19
C GLN A 441 -8.63 15.70 4.44
N SER A 442 -9.69 16.48 4.50
CA SER A 442 -9.85 17.85 3.99
C SER A 442 -9.97 18.79 5.18
N PRO A 443 -8.83 19.23 5.77
CA PRO A 443 -8.82 19.88 7.08
C PRO A 443 -9.81 21.05 7.18
N GLY A 444 -10.71 20.97 8.15
CA GLY A 444 -11.72 22.00 8.44
C GLY A 444 -12.86 22.14 7.43
N TYR A 445 -12.91 21.34 6.35
CA TYR A 445 -14.01 21.38 5.40
C TYR A 445 -15.34 21.03 6.06
N TRP A 446 -15.40 19.88 6.74
CA TRP A 446 -16.64 19.35 7.29
C TRP A 446 -17.27 20.30 8.31
N ASP A 447 -16.48 20.86 9.22
CA ASP A 447 -16.95 21.79 10.25
C ASP A 447 -17.56 23.05 9.63
N LYS A 448 -16.93 23.59 8.57
CA LYS A 448 -17.47 24.74 7.84
C LYS A 448 -18.76 24.36 7.11
N ALA A 449 -18.77 23.23 6.40
CA ALA A 449 -19.91 22.77 5.60
C ALA A 449 -21.14 22.44 6.47
N ASN A 450 -20.92 21.94 7.69
CA ASN A 450 -21.98 21.56 8.63
C ASN A 450 -22.38 22.72 9.58
N SER A 451 -21.72 23.88 9.49
CA SER A 451 -22.00 25.04 10.33
C SER A 451 -23.46 25.51 10.22
N SER A 452 -24.06 25.92 11.34
CA SER A 452 -25.37 26.57 11.34
C SER A 452 -25.36 27.94 10.65
N ASP A 453 -24.20 28.59 10.55
CA ASP A 453 -24.03 29.90 9.91
C ASP A 453 -23.86 29.77 8.39
N PRO A 454 -24.81 30.26 7.57
CA PRO A 454 -24.72 30.19 6.11
C PRO A 454 -23.49 30.89 5.52
N THR A 455 -22.98 31.93 6.19
CA THR A 455 -21.81 32.68 5.72
C THR A 455 -20.52 31.86 5.88
N VAL A 456 -20.44 31.06 6.94
CA VAL A 456 -19.33 30.10 7.13
C VAL A 456 -19.43 28.96 6.11
N ARG A 457 -20.63 28.41 5.89
CA ARG A 457 -20.85 27.34 4.90
C ARG A 457 -20.41 27.74 3.50
N ALA A 458 -20.62 28.99 3.11
CA ALA A 458 -20.22 29.51 1.80
C ALA A 458 -18.70 29.45 1.55
N THR A 459 -17.88 29.37 2.61
CA THR A 459 -16.40 29.32 2.54
C THR A 459 -15.81 27.92 2.74
N ALA A 460 -16.67 26.89 2.77
CA ALA A 460 -16.20 25.52 3.00
C ALA A 460 -15.27 25.05 1.88
N GLY A 461 -15.56 25.42 0.62
CA GLY A 461 -14.82 24.98 -0.57
C GLY A 461 -13.52 25.72 -0.88
N ASP A 462 -13.11 26.73 -0.11
CA ASP A 462 -12.00 27.64 -0.49
C ASP A 462 -10.66 26.92 -0.75
N ASN A 463 -10.40 25.79 -0.09
CA ASN A 463 -9.15 25.02 -0.20
C ASN A 463 -9.31 23.74 -1.03
N TRP A 464 -10.31 23.67 -1.90
CA TRP A 464 -10.64 22.44 -2.65
C TRP A 464 -9.43 21.82 -3.38
N ALA A 465 -8.50 22.64 -3.88
CA ALA A 465 -7.38 22.15 -4.69
C ALA A 465 -6.37 21.29 -3.90
N THR A 466 -6.31 21.45 -2.57
CA THR A 466 -5.45 20.67 -1.66
C THR A 466 -6.27 19.73 -0.76
N ASN A 467 -7.53 19.50 -1.08
CA ASN A 467 -8.43 18.64 -0.30
C ASN A 467 -8.48 17.23 -0.89
N SER A 468 -8.99 16.30 -0.08
CA SER A 468 -9.23 14.94 -0.53
C SER A 468 -10.54 14.87 -1.31
N HIS A 469 -10.54 14.17 -2.45
CA HIS A 469 -11.73 13.95 -3.27
C HIS A 469 -11.79 12.49 -3.72
N LEU A 470 -13.00 11.96 -3.88
CA LEU A 470 -13.30 10.65 -4.46
C LEU A 470 -14.37 10.83 -5.53
N MET A 471 -13.95 10.97 -6.79
CA MET A 471 -14.88 11.21 -7.91
C MET A 471 -14.52 10.41 -9.15
N PHE A 472 -15.53 10.11 -9.94
CA PHE A 472 -15.36 9.73 -11.34
C PHE A 472 -15.52 10.97 -12.20
N ALA A 473 -14.69 11.13 -13.23
CA ALA A 473 -14.74 12.30 -14.08
C ALA A 473 -14.75 11.94 -15.56
N ASN A 474 -15.57 12.67 -16.31
CA ASN A 474 -15.39 12.80 -17.75
C ASN A 474 -14.44 13.98 -17.97
N THR A 475 -13.17 13.68 -18.24
CA THR A 475 -12.10 14.67 -18.31
C THR A 475 -12.14 15.47 -19.60
N ASN A 476 -12.74 14.93 -20.68
CA ASN A 476 -13.01 15.69 -21.90
C ASN A 476 -13.97 16.87 -21.65
N THR A 477 -14.97 16.67 -20.80
CA THR A 477 -15.89 17.75 -20.39
C THR A 477 -15.44 18.50 -19.12
N GLY A 478 -14.42 18.00 -18.43
CA GLY A 478 -13.94 18.57 -17.16
C GLY A 478 -14.91 18.42 -15.99
N VAL A 479 -15.86 17.48 -16.03
CA VAL A 479 -16.88 17.32 -14.97
C VAL A 479 -16.62 16.06 -14.15
N GLY A 480 -16.48 16.25 -12.83
CA GLY A 480 -16.40 15.17 -11.84
C GLY A 480 -17.71 14.99 -11.08
N VAL A 481 -18.06 13.75 -10.75
CA VAL A 481 -19.19 13.37 -9.89
C VAL A 481 -18.71 12.40 -8.81
N GLY A 482 -19.04 12.67 -7.56
CA GLY A 482 -18.65 11.82 -6.44
C GLY A 482 -18.71 12.56 -5.12
N ILE A 483 -17.77 12.26 -4.23
CA ILE A 483 -17.65 12.87 -2.91
C ILE A 483 -16.50 13.86 -2.95
N LEU A 484 -16.83 15.13 -2.77
CA LEU A 484 -15.91 16.25 -2.72
C LEU A 484 -15.50 16.54 -1.28
N ASN A 485 -14.25 16.98 -1.12
CA ASN A 485 -13.67 17.44 0.14
C ASN A 485 -13.91 16.44 1.29
N ASN A 486 -13.58 15.18 1.04
CA ASN A 486 -13.88 14.10 1.97
C ASN A 486 -12.85 13.98 3.10
N ASP A 487 -13.32 13.41 4.20
CA ASP A 487 -12.49 12.79 5.23
C ASP A 487 -12.77 11.29 5.25
N VAL A 488 -11.71 10.49 5.17
CA VAL A 488 -11.69 9.04 5.22
C VAL A 488 -10.88 8.62 6.44
N LEU A 489 -11.40 7.65 7.19
CA LEU A 489 -10.67 6.96 8.25
C LEU A 489 -10.89 5.47 8.10
N TRP A 490 -9.79 4.72 8.10
CA TRP A 490 -9.78 3.29 8.33
C TRP A 490 -9.03 3.01 9.62
N GLN A 491 -9.72 2.42 10.59
CA GLN A 491 -9.16 2.01 11.85
C GLN A 491 -9.44 0.54 12.09
N THR A 492 -8.44 -0.22 12.52
CA THR A 492 -8.63 -1.60 12.97
C THR A 492 -7.65 -1.93 14.10
N ARG A 493 -8.08 -2.79 15.01
CA ARG A 493 -7.29 -3.27 16.15
C ARG A 493 -7.16 -4.77 16.10
N ASP A 494 -6.00 -5.28 16.48
CA ASP A 494 -5.71 -6.71 16.49
C ASP A 494 -6.10 -7.42 15.17
N MET A 495 -5.86 -6.77 14.04
CA MET A 495 -6.09 -7.36 12.72
C MET A 495 -5.03 -8.40 12.44
N PHE A 496 -5.44 -9.62 12.15
CA PHE A 496 -4.56 -10.66 11.61
C PHE A 496 -4.68 -10.72 10.09
N ILE A 497 -3.54 -10.80 9.41
CA ILE A 497 -3.47 -11.26 8.01
C ILE A 497 -3.13 -12.75 8.06
N ARG A 498 -3.99 -13.58 7.46
CA ARG A 498 -3.85 -15.03 7.38
C ARG A 498 -3.78 -15.49 5.93
N ILE A 499 -2.87 -16.40 5.62
CA ILE A 499 -2.72 -16.98 4.29
C ILE A 499 -3.17 -18.44 4.34
N GLY A 500 -4.33 -18.72 3.74
CA GLY A 500 -4.86 -20.06 3.49
C GLY A 500 -5.36 -20.87 4.70
N ASP A 501 -5.33 -20.29 5.89
CA ASP A 501 -5.87 -20.88 7.10
C ASP A 501 -7.40 -20.92 7.08
N THR A 502 -7.97 -22.08 7.43
CA THR A 502 -9.41 -22.17 7.71
C THR A 502 -9.72 -21.43 9.00
N ASP A 503 -10.70 -20.54 8.97
CA ASP A 503 -11.18 -19.90 10.19
C ASP A 503 -12.02 -20.90 11.01
N MET A 504 -11.52 -21.28 12.19
CA MET A 504 -12.24 -22.21 13.07
C MET A 504 -13.58 -21.64 13.57
N ALA A 505 -13.70 -20.31 13.68
CA ALA A 505 -14.94 -19.66 14.08
C ALA A 505 -15.93 -19.55 12.91
N PHE A 506 -15.45 -19.55 11.66
CA PHE A 506 -16.26 -19.40 10.44
C PHE A 506 -15.84 -20.44 9.38
N PRO A 507 -16.10 -21.74 9.61
CA PRO A 507 -15.53 -22.82 8.80
C PRO A 507 -16.05 -22.89 7.36
N ASP A 508 -17.18 -22.25 7.05
CA ASP A 508 -17.69 -22.19 5.68
C ASP A 508 -17.15 -20.98 4.89
N MET A 509 -16.27 -20.14 5.48
CA MET A 509 -15.57 -19.12 4.72
C MET A 509 -14.55 -19.77 3.77
N PRO A 510 -14.45 -19.27 2.52
CA PRO A 510 -13.40 -19.70 1.61
C PRO A 510 -12.01 -19.49 2.20
N SER A 511 -11.08 -20.37 1.82
CA SER A 511 -9.66 -20.18 2.12
C SER A 511 -9.00 -19.28 1.08
N GLY A 512 -8.07 -18.44 1.53
CA GLY A 512 -7.41 -17.43 0.70
C GLY A 512 -6.60 -16.46 1.56
N ILE A 513 -6.53 -15.21 1.15
CA ILE A 513 -5.92 -14.13 1.94
C ILE A 513 -7.01 -13.54 2.83
N MET A 514 -6.96 -13.81 4.13
CA MET A 514 -7.97 -13.37 5.08
C MET A 514 -7.46 -12.27 5.99
N LEU A 515 -8.20 -11.17 6.05
CA LEU A 515 -8.11 -10.13 7.07
C LEU A 515 -9.14 -10.42 8.16
N SER A 516 -8.73 -10.38 9.42
CA SER A 516 -9.65 -10.69 10.51
C SER A 516 -9.31 -9.96 11.80
N SER A 517 -10.32 -9.42 12.47
CA SER A 517 -10.21 -8.92 13.84
C SER A 517 -11.40 -9.40 14.67
N ASP A 518 -11.14 -9.66 15.94
CA ASP A 518 -12.14 -9.95 16.98
C ASP A 518 -12.26 -8.81 18.00
N THR A 519 -11.68 -7.65 17.67
CA THR A 519 -11.58 -6.51 18.59
C THR A 519 -12.34 -5.31 18.05
N PHE A 520 -11.92 -4.78 16.89
CA PHE A 520 -12.48 -3.54 16.37
C PHE A 520 -12.09 -3.29 14.91
N ALA A 521 -13.05 -2.83 14.12
CA ALA A 521 -12.81 -2.15 12.84
C ALA A 521 -13.79 -0.99 12.66
N ARG A 522 -13.31 0.10 12.05
CA ARG A 522 -14.10 1.26 11.69
C ARG A 522 -13.71 1.74 10.29
N TYR A 523 -14.69 1.82 9.42
CA TYR A 523 -14.61 2.48 8.12
C TYR A 523 -15.48 3.72 8.18
N TYR A 524 -14.86 4.88 8.04
CA TYR A 524 -15.54 6.15 8.17
C TYR A 524 -15.26 7.01 6.95
N LEU A 525 -16.32 7.62 6.41
CA LEU A 525 -16.26 8.51 5.27
C LEU A 525 -17.24 9.65 5.49
N ARG A 526 -16.80 10.89 5.26
CA ARG A 526 -17.72 12.03 5.19
C ARG A 526 -17.26 13.01 4.12
N GLY A 527 -18.19 13.75 3.52
CA GLY A 527 -17.90 14.77 2.53
C GLY A 527 -19.17 15.26 1.85
N LEU A 528 -19.00 16.02 0.77
CA LEU A 528 -20.11 16.51 -0.04
C LEU A 528 -20.30 15.60 -1.25
N PHE A 529 -21.39 14.85 -1.30
CA PHE A 529 -21.81 14.19 -2.52
C PHE A 529 -22.36 15.22 -3.51
N GLY A 530 -21.81 15.23 -4.71
CA GLY A 530 -22.15 16.21 -5.73
C GLY A 530 -21.37 16.06 -7.03
N ALA A 531 -21.37 17.12 -7.82
CA ALA A 531 -20.60 17.25 -9.03
C ALA A 531 -19.93 18.62 -9.14
N GLY A 532 -18.87 18.75 -9.94
CA GLY A 532 -18.19 20.03 -10.14
C GLY A 532 -17.26 20.03 -11.34
N ASP A 533 -16.82 21.23 -11.72
CA ASP A 533 -15.77 21.43 -12.73
C ASP A 533 -14.40 21.14 -12.10
N LEU A 534 -13.60 20.27 -12.71
CA LEU A 534 -12.27 19.90 -12.23
C LEU A 534 -11.29 21.10 -12.17
N ASN A 535 -11.58 22.18 -12.89
CA ASN A 535 -10.81 23.42 -12.83
C ASN A 535 -11.19 24.32 -11.64
N ASP A 536 -12.40 24.16 -11.08
CA ASP A 536 -12.87 24.88 -9.89
C ASP A 536 -13.97 24.09 -9.14
N LEU A 537 -13.55 23.29 -8.16
CA LEU A 537 -14.45 22.59 -7.24
C LEU A 537 -14.88 23.44 -6.03
N GLY A 538 -14.52 24.72 -5.99
CA GLY A 538 -14.81 25.62 -4.87
C GLY A 538 -16.14 26.37 -5.01
N ASN A 539 -16.45 26.89 -6.21
CA ASN A 539 -17.55 27.84 -6.40
C ASN A 539 -18.72 27.32 -7.24
N ASN A 540 -18.49 26.40 -8.18
CA ASN A 540 -19.46 25.95 -9.18
C ASN A 540 -19.82 24.47 -9.03
N THR A 541 -20.13 24.06 -7.80
CA THR A 541 -20.51 22.68 -7.50
C THR A 541 -22.02 22.48 -7.48
N ALA A 542 -22.46 21.36 -8.04
CA ALA A 542 -23.82 20.87 -7.89
C ALA A 542 -23.88 20.03 -6.60
N ASN A 543 -24.38 20.65 -5.54
CA ASN A 543 -24.44 20.04 -4.21
C ASN A 543 -25.68 19.15 -4.09
N VAL A 544 -25.49 17.85 -3.88
CA VAL A 544 -26.60 16.91 -3.66
C VAL A 544 -26.84 16.71 -2.17
N ALA A 545 -25.83 16.24 -1.43
CA ALA A 545 -25.95 16.01 0.00
C ALA A 545 -24.60 16.03 0.71
N LEU A 546 -24.57 16.53 1.94
CA LEU A 546 -23.54 16.16 2.90
C LEU A 546 -23.79 14.71 3.28
N TRP A 547 -22.81 13.86 2.99
CA TRP A 547 -22.87 12.43 3.25
C TRP A 547 -21.85 12.09 4.32
N GLN A 548 -22.29 11.40 5.36
CA GLN A 548 -21.45 10.86 6.43
C GLN A 548 -21.83 9.41 6.69
N PHE A 549 -20.83 8.54 6.76
CA PHE A 549 -20.96 7.11 6.92
C PHE A 549 -19.93 6.62 7.93
N ASN A 550 -20.38 5.83 8.90
CA ASN A 550 -19.54 5.15 9.88
C ASN A 550 -19.98 3.69 9.95
N LEU A 551 -19.11 2.78 9.54
CA LEU A 551 -19.28 1.34 9.71
C LEU A 551 -18.29 0.87 10.75
N ALA A 552 -18.78 0.59 11.94
CA ALA A 552 -18.00 0.11 13.07
C ALA A 552 -18.46 -1.30 13.47
N ALA A 553 -17.48 -2.18 13.66
CA ALA A 553 -17.69 -3.57 13.98
C ALA A 553 -16.77 -4.01 15.12
N SER A 554 -17.31 -4.83 16.02
CA SER A 554 -16.55 -5.48 17.10
C SER A 554 -15.82 -6.72 16.61
N GLN A 555 -16.23 -7.26 15.46
CA GLN A 555 -15.61 -8.40 14.81
C GLN A 555 -15.80 -8.30 13.30
N TYR A 556 -14.77 -8.61 12.54
CA TYR A 556 -14.91 -8.78 11.09
C TYR A 556 -14.00 -9.87 10.53
N ARG A 557 -14.41 -10.39 9.38
CA ARG A 557 -13.63 -11.25 8.48
C ARG A 557 -13.80 -10.73 7.06
N PHE A 558 -12.72 -10.73 6.31
CA PHE A 558 -12.75 -10.47 4.87
C PHE A 558 -11.72 -11.37 4.20
N VAL A 559 -12.14 -12.17 3.24
CA VAL A 559 -11.25 -13.07 2.51
C VAL A 559 -11.29 -12.79 1.02
N LEU A 560 -10.11 -12.70 0.41
CA LEU A 560 -9.89 -12.69 -1.03
C LEU A 560 -9.36 -14.05 -1.46
N TYR A 561 -9.93 -14.64 -2.50
CA TYR A 561 -9.54 -15.96 -2.98
C TYR A 561 -9.71 -16.08 -4.50
N PRO A 562 -8.92 -16.95 -5.16
CA PRO A 562 -9.07 -17.16 -6.60
C PRO A 562 -10.41 -17.80 -6.91
N SER A 563 -11.12 -17.28 -7.91
CA SER A 563 -12.41 -17.79 -8.34
C SER A 563 -12.50 -17.79 -9.87
N THR A 564 -13.51 -18.47 -10.40
CA THR A 564 -13.82 -18.50 -11.83
C THR A 564 -15.33 -18.48 -12.03
N LYS A 565 -15.82 -17.76 -13.03
CA LYS A 565 -17.25 -17.73 -13.34
C LYS A 565 -17.50 -17.73 -14.85
N ALA A 566 -18.60 -18.36 -15.26
CA ALA A 566 -19.04 -18.37 -16.64
C ALA A 566 -19.73 -17.04 -17.01
N TYR A 567 -19.27 -16.42 -18.09
CA TYR A 567 -19.85 -15.21 -18.68
C TYR A 567 -20.20 -15.44 -20.14
N THR A 568 -21.22 -14.73 -20.61
CA THR A 568 -21.55 -14.69 -22.04
C THR A 568 -20.70 -13.63 -22.72
N VAL A 569 -19.94 -14.03 -23.73
CA VAL A 569 -19.04 -13.16 -24.51
C VAL A 569 -19.29 -13.32 -26.02
N PRO A 570 -18.88 -12.34 -26.85
CA PRO A 570 -18.96 -12.47 -28.31
C PRO A 570 -18.10 -13.63 -28.84
N ASP A 571 -18.59 -14.37 -29.85
CA ASP A 571 -17.84 -15.50 -30.45
C ASP A 571 -17.04 -15.14 -31.72
N GLY A 572 -17.02 -13.85 -32.09
CA GLY A 572 -16.37 -13.34 -33.31
C GLY A 572 -17.11 -13.65 -34.62
N SER A 573 -18.18 -14.45 -34.61
CA SER A 573 -19.02 -14.78 -35.77
C SER A 573 -20.33 -13.99 -35.82
N GLY A 574 -20.54 -13.09 -34.85
CA GLY A 574 -21.79 -12.37 -34.62
C GLY A 574 -22.76 -13.11 -33.68
N GLY A 575 -22.32 -14.21 -33.07
CA GLY A 575 -23.02 -14.94 -32.02
C GLY A 575 -22.40 -14.71 -30.63
N THR A 576 -22.79 -15.55 -29.67
CA THR A 576 -22.26 -15.54 -28.31
C THR A 576 -21.83 -16.94 -27.90
N THR A 577 -20.82 -17.00 -27.04
CA THR A 577 -20.36 -18.22 -26.38
C THR A 577 -20.30 -18.01 -24.88
N SER A 578 -20.31 -19.10 -24.12
CA SER A 578 -20.07 -19.07 -22.68
C SER A 578 -18.58 -19.33 -22.45
N GLU A 579 -17.89 -18.36 -21.86
CA GLU A 579 -16.49 -18.49 -21.46
C GLU A 579 -16.36 -18.45 -19.95
N THR A 580 -15.44 -19.25 -19.41
CA THR A 580 -15.14 -19.24 -17.98
C THR A 580 -13.99 -18.28 -17.75
N LEU A 581 -14.29 -17.16 -17.11
CA LEU A 581 -13.34 -16.11 -16.82
C LEU A 581 -12.80 -16.26 -15.40
N SER A 582 -11.53 -15.94 -15.20
CA SER A 582 -10.94 -15.80 -13.88
C SER A 582 -11.55 -14.58 -13.17
N THR A 583 -11.86 -14.72 -11.89
CA THR A 583 -12.44 -13.65 -11.07
C THR A 583 -11.73 -13.55 -9.74
N ILE A 584 -11.78 -12.35 -9.16
CA ILE A 584 -11.31 -12.15 -7.78
C ILE A 584 -12.49 -12.48 -6.87
N GLY A 585 -12.44 -13.65 -6.25
CA GLY A 585 -13.42 -14.10 -5.28
C GLY A 585 -13.29 -13.32 -3.96
N PHE A 586 -14.41 -12.96 -3.36
CA PHE A 586 -14.43 -12.40 -2.01
C PHE A 586 -15.60 -12.91 -1.16
N ALA A 587 -15.38 -12.93 0.14
CA ALA A 587 -16.42 -13.14 1.14
C ALA A 587 -16.10 -12.32 2.39
N GLY A 588 -17.12 -11.95 3.15
CA GLY A 588 -16.92 -11.15 4.34
C GLY A 588 -18.03 -11.29 5.37
N PHE A 589 -17.70 -10.96 6.61
CA PHE A 589 -18.57 -10.96 7.77
C PHE A 589 -18.25 -9.77 8.65
N PHE A 590 -19.27 -9.06 9.11
CA PHE A 590 -19.15 -7.97 10.06
C PHE A 590 -20.18 -8.14 11.17
N HIS A 591 -19.73 -7.99 12.40
CA HIS A 591 -20.59 -7.84 13.56
C HIS A 591 -20.59 -6.39 14.03
N LEU A 592 -21.63 -5.65 13.66
CA LEU A 592 -21.75 -4.23 13.96
C LEU A 592 -21.95 -4.00 15.45
N ASP A 593 -21.19 -3.07 16.01
CA ASP A 593 -21.07 -2.84 17.46
C ASP A 593 -22.14 -1.91 18.06
N GLY A 594 -23.08 -1.44 17.24
CA GLY A 594 -24.10 -0.48 17.67
C GLY A 594 -23.67 0.98 17.60
N SER A 595 -22.48 1.28 17.07
CA SER A 595 -22.02 2.66 16.78
C SER A 595 -22.04 3.00 15.28
N SER A 596 -22.40 2.04 14.43
CA SER A 596 -22.54 2.27 12.99
C SER A 596 -23.68 3.24 12.68
N TYR A 597 -23.48 4.14 11.70
CA TYR A 597 -24.50 5.08 11.25
C TYR A 597 -24.28 5.58 9.81
N LEU A 598 -25.36 6.11 9.22
CA LEU A 598 -25.41 6.84 7.96
C LEU A 598 -26.20 8.14 8.19
N SER A 599 -25.62 9.27 7.80
CA SER A 599 -26.25 10.58 7.84
C SER A 599 -26.20 11.24 6.46
N LEU A 600 -27.32 11.83 6.04
CA LEU A 600 -27.48 12.54 4.79
C LEU A 600 -28.18 13.88 5.06
N ALA A 601 -27.60 15.00 4.62
CA ALA A 601 -28.19 16.32 4.83
C ALA A 601 -28.07 17.20 3.58
N GLU A 602 -29.00 18.12 3.38
CA GLU A 602 -28.83 19.17 2.38
C GLU A 602 -27.76 20.18 2.85
N SER A 603 -26.88 20.61 1.95
CA SER A 603 -25.82 21.59 2.29
C SER A 603 -26.39 22.96 2.74
N SER A 604 -27.60 23.29 2.29
CA SER A 604 -28.33 24.50 2.68
C SER A 604 -28.84 24.43 4.13
N SER A 605 -29.13 23.23 4.62
CA SER A 605 -29.77 22.96 5.92
C SER A 605 -29.19 21.69 6.57
N PRO A 606 -27.90 21.69 6.94
CA PRO A 606 -27.22 20.51 7.47
C PRO A 606 -27.86 19.94 8.75
N GLN A 607 -28.51 20.79 9.54
CA GLN A 607 -29.15 20.44 10.81
C GLN A 607 -30.43 19.59 10.65
N ALA A 608 -30.96 19.49 9.43
CA ALA A 608 -32.13 18.68 9.09
C ALA A 608 -31.72 17.33 8.45
N SER A 609 -30.67 16.68 8.98
CA SER A 609 -30.13 15.45 8.42
C SER A 609 -31.07 14.27 8.58
N PHE A 610 -31.19 13.42 7.57
CA PHE A 610 -31.69 12.06 7.72
C PHE A 610 -30.61 11.21 8.37
N ASN A 611 -30.95 10.47 9.42
CA ASN A 611 -30.02 9.63 10.16
C ASN A 611 -30.55 8.20 10.28
N LEU A 612 -29.73 7.23 9.89
CA LEU A 612 -29.83 5.84 10.34
C LEU A 612 -28.67 5.62 11.32
N TYR A 613 -28.94 5.36 12.60
CA TYR A 613 -27.90 5.39 13.64
C TYR A 613 -28.09 4.32 14.72
N ASN A 614 -27.03 4.10 15.48
CA ASN A 614 -26.89 3.01 16.43
C ASN A 614 -27.20 1.64 15.79
N VAL A 615 -26.63 1.41 14.61
CA VAL A 615 -26.87 0.18 13.86
C VAL A 615 -26.00 -0.94 14.45
N GLU A 616 -26.66 -2.02 14.86
CA GLU A 616 -26.06 -3.24 15.41
C GLU A 616 -26.55 -4.46 14.63
N GLY A 617 -25.82 -5.58 14.72
CA GLY A 617 -26.23 -6.85 14.12
C GLY A 617 -25.17 -7.44 13.18
N SER A 618 -25.59 -8.35 12.30
CA SER A 618 -24.69 -9.04 11.39
C SER A 618 -24.94 -8.64 9.93
N LEU A 619 -23.84 -8.39 9.22
CA LEU A 619 -23.78 -8.25 7.77
C LEU A 619 -22.75 -9.23 7.20
N GLY A 620 -22.97 -9.69 5.98
CA GLY A 620 -21.97 -10.50 5.29
C GLY A 620 -22.11 -10.47 3.78
N TRP A 621 -21.05 -10.88 3.09
CA TRP A 621 -21.02 -11.06 1.65
C TRP A 621 -20.58 -12.50 1.37
N LYS A 622 -21.32 -13.19 0.51
CA LYS A 622 -21.01 -14.54 0.07
C LYS A 622 -21.02 -14.61 -1.45
N ASP A 623 -20.28 -15.58 -1.99
CA ASP A 623 -20.15 -15.81 -3.43
C ASP A 623 -19.79 -14.53 -4.21
N GLY A 624 -18.98 -13.67 -3.58
CA GLY A 624 -18.55 -12.41 -4.14
C GLY A 624 -17.54 -12.62 -5.26
N ASN A 625 -17.68 -11.91 -6.37
CA ASN A 625 -16.77 -11.94 -7.49
C ASN A 625 -16.57 -10.53 -8.05
N VAL A 626 -15.32 -10.21 -8.40
CA VAL A 626 -14.96 -9.05 -9.22
C VAL A 626 -14.41 -9.54 -10.55
N VAL A 627 -14.99 -9.04 -11.64
CA VAL A 627 -14.52 -9.30 -13.00
C VAL A 627 -14.33 -7.99 -13.76
N MET A 628 -13.29 -7.92 -14.59
CA MET A 628 -13.05 -6.83 -15.51
C MET A 628 -13.09 -7.42 -16.90
N LYS A 629 -13.82 -6.78 -17.81
CA LYS A 629 -13.95 -7.21 -19.20
C LYS A 629 -13.62 -6.04 -20.11
N SER A 630 -12.79 -6.28 -21.10
CA SER A 630 -12.50 -5.35 -22.18
C SER A 630 -13.69 -5.23 -23.14
N GLY A 631 -13.65 -4.26 -24.05
CA GLY A 631 -14.76 -4.00 -24.98
C GLY A 631 -15.06 -5.18 -25.91
N ASP A 632 -14.04 -5.90 -26.38
CA ASP A 632 -14.18 -7.10 -27.20
C ASP A 632 -14.78 -8.31 -26.46
N GLN A 633 -14.82 -8.27 -25.13
CA GLN A 633 -15.47 -9.28 -24.30
C GLN A 633 -16.93 -8.93 -23.95
N ASN A 634 -17.43 -7.78 -24.44
CA ASN A 634 -18.78 -7.32 -24.22
C ASN A 634 -19.53 -7.12 -25.54
N LEU A 635 -20.83 -7.43 -25.54
CA LEU A 635 -21.68 -7.33 -26.74
C LEU A 635 -21.89 -5.89 -27.22
N ASP A 636 -21.85 -4.93 -26.31
CA ASP A 636 -21.99 -3.50 -26.59
C ASP A 636 -20.65 -2.82 -26.92
N GLY A 637 -19.53 -3.57 -26.88
CA GLY A 637 -18.19 -3.02 -27.13
C GLY A 637 -17.63 -2.17 -25.99
N ALA A 638 -18.37 -1.99 -24.89
CA ALA A 638 -17.96 -1.14 -23.77
C ALA A 638 -17.18 -1.97 -22.73
N PRO A 639 -16.02 -1.51 -22.24
CA PRO A 639 -15.34 -2.17 -21.14
C PRO A 639 -16.12 -2.00 -19.83
N THR A 640 -16.02 -3.00 -18.97
CA THR A 640 -16.80 -3.06 -17.73
C THR A 640 -16.00 -3.60 -16.56
N ILE A 641 -16.25 -3.06 -15.37
CA ILE A 641 -15.93 -3.70 -14.10
C ILE A 641 -17.25 -4.12 -13.45
N THR A 642 -17.37 -5.40 -13.11
CA THR A 642 -18.56 -5.95 -12.44
C THR A 642 -18.17 -6.47 -11.07
N ILE A 643 -18.91 -6.04 -10.05
CA ILE A 643 -18.84 -6.55 -8.68
C ILE A 643 -20.19 -7.17 -8.38
N GLU A 644 -20.19 -8.45 -8.06
CA GLU A 644 -21.40 -9.22 -7.78
C GLU A 644 -21.22 -10.06 -6.53
N ASN A 645 -22.28 -10.20 -5.73
CA ASN A 645 -22.26 -10.96 -4.49
C ASN A 645 -23.69 -11.24 -3.98
N GLN A 646 -23.79 -12.12 -3.00
CA GLN A 646 -24.94 -12.23 -2.12
C GLN A 646 -24.69 -11.43 -0.85
N LEU A 647 -25.42 -10.34 -0.63
CA LEU A 647 -25.43 -9.60 0.62
C LEU A 647 -26.35 -10.34 1.61
N LEU A 648 -25.77 -10.83 2.69
CA LEU A 648 -26.43 -11.51 3.79
C LEU A 648 -26.70 -10.48 4.89
N ILE A 649 -27.92 -10.48 5.41
CA ILE A 649 -28.37 -9.56 6.45
C ILE A 649 -28.94 -10.39 7.60
N GLY A 650 -28.62 -10.00 8.84
CA GLY A 650 -29.25 -10.56 10.03
C GLY A 650 -28.96 -12.04 10.25
N GLU A 651 -30.00 -12.80 10.59
CA GLU A 651 -29.98 -14.25 10.79
C GLU A 651 -29.58 -15.06 9.54
N SER A 652 -29.63 -14.45 8.35
CA SER A 652 -29.15 -15.08 7.11
C SER A 652 -27.63 -15.08 6.98
N VAL A 653 -26.93 -14.30 7.80
CA VAL A 653 -25.46 -14.33 7.88
C VAL A 653 -25.04 -15.59 8.61
N ASN A 654 -24.54 -16.58 7.87
CA ASN A 654 -24.06 -17.84 8.44
C ASN A 654 -22.91 -18.38 7.58
N PHE A 655 -21.73 -18.48 8.18
CA PHE A 655 -20.54 -19.08 7.59
C PHE A 655 -20.08 -20.30 8.41
N GLY A 656 -21.04 -21.14 8.82
CA GLY A 656 -20.81 -22.35 9.61
C GLY A 656 -20.79 -22.10 11.12
N ASN A 657 -21.01 -20.86 11.54
CA ASN A 657 -20.97 -20.39 12.93
C ASN A 657 -22.37 -20.27 13.57
N GLY A 658 -23.42 -20.67 12.84
CA GLY A 658 -24.81 -20.46 13.23
C GLY A 658 -25.39 -19.16 12.64
N PRO A 659 -26.69 -18.88 12.87
CA PRO A 659 -27.31 -17.66 12.37
C PRO A 659 -26.73 -16.42 13.04
N GLY A 660 -26.53 -15.36 12.26
CA GLY A 660 -26.11 -14.04 12.75
C GLY A 660 -27.19 -13.31 13.54
N ASN A 661 -26.86 -12.12 14.03
CA ASN A 661 -27.78 -11.29 14.79
C ASN A 661 -28.62 -10.41 13.86
N PRO A 662 -29.94 -10.25 14.10
CA PRO A 662 -30.78 -9.30 13.39
C PRO A 662 -30.11 -7.94 13.25
N LEU A 663 -30.23 -7.31 12.07
CA LEU A 663 -29.74 -5.96 11.85
C LEU A 663 -30.76 -4.98 12.39
N ILE A 664 -30.37 -4.14 13.34
CA ILE A 664 -31.29 -3.22 14.00
C ILE A 664 -30.66 -1.84 14.11
N GLY A 665 -31.43 -0.79 13.85
CA GLY A 665 -30.98 0.60 13.96
C GLY A 665 -32.14 1.56 14.20
N ASN A 666 -31.82 2.79 14.60
CA ASN A 666 -32.79 3.87 14.77
C ASN A 666 -32.83 4.77 13.53
N VAL A 667 -33.98 5.37 13.27
CA VAL A 667 -34.17 6.34 12.19
C VAL A 667 -34.57 7.68 12.77
N GLY A 668 -33.95 8.75 12.29
CA GLY A 668 -34.20 10.11 12.74
C GLY A 668 -34.11 11.17 11.63
N PHE A 669 -34.67 12.35 11.91
CA PHE A 669 -34.47 13.56 11.11
C PHE A 669 -34.06 14.71 12.04
N GLY A 670 -32.89 15.30 11.81
CA GLY A 670 -32.24 16.21 12.75
C GLY A 670 -32.16 15.59 14.15
N ASP A 671 -32.62 16.34 15.16
CA ASP A 671 -32.63 15.88 16.56
C ASP A 671 -33.83 14.96 16.92
N GLN A 672 -34.69 14.63 15.94
CA GLN A 672 -35.90 13.83 16.20
C GLN A 672 -35.68 12.35 15.88
N ASN A 673 -36.02 11.49 16.84
CA ASN A 673 -36.08 10.04 16.65
C ASN A 673 -37.48 9.61 16.21
N TYR A 674 -37.59 8.93 15.07
CA TYR A 674 -38.83 8.46 14.47
C TYR A 674 -39.12 6.98 14.76
N GLY A 675 -38.16 6.24 15.32
CA GLY A 675 -38.33 4.86 15.74
C GLY A 675 -37.16 3.96 15.37
N ARG A 676 -37.41 2.65 15.43
CA ARG A 676 -36.42 1.59 15.20
C ARG A 676 -36.82 0.75 14.00
N ILE A 677 -35.86 0.45 13.13
CA ILE A 677 -35.99 -0.52 12.04
C ILE A 677 -35.23 -1.79 12.46
N ALA A 678 -35.86 -2.95 12.26
CA ALA A 678 -35.23 -4.24 12.44
C ALA A 678 -35.38 -5.07 11.15
N MET A 679 -34.30 -5.68 10.71
CA MET A 679 -34.25 -6.65 9.61
C MET A 679 -33.79 -7.99 10.20
N PRO A 680 -34.72 -8.91 10.52
CA PRO A 680 -34.40 -10.18 11.16
C PRO A 680 -33.44 -11.04 10.36
N GLY A 681 -33.67 -11.14 9.05
CA GLY A 681 -32.82 -11.85 8.11
C GLY A 681 -33.16 -11.49 6.67
N GLY A 682 -32.20 -11.61 5.76
CA GLY A 682 -32.42 -11.41 4.34
C GLY A 682 -31.20 -11.74 3.49
N ILE A 683 -31.45 -12.06 2.23
CA ILE A 683 -30.42 -12.23 1.20
C ILE A 683 -30.77 -11.30 0.05
N TRP A 684 -29.83 -10.44 -0.33
CA TRP A 684 -29.94 -9.56 -1.49
C TRP A 684 -28.83 -9.88 -2.48
N ASN A 685 -29.20 -10.35 -3.67
CA ASN A 685 -28.29 -10.47 -4.79
C ASN A 685 -27.93 -9.07 -5.32
N SER A 686 -26.67 -8.69 -5.17
CA SER A 686 -26.13 -7.42 -5.63
C SER A 686 -25.27 -7.65 -6.86
N GLU A 687 -25.49 -6.86 -7.90
CA GLU A 687 -24.64 -6.77 -9.08
C GLU A 687 -24.48 -5.29 -9.44
N ILE A 688 -23.25 -4.81 -9.41
CA ILE A 688 -22.89 -3.44 -9.77
C ILE A 688 -22.00 -3.54 -11.00
N VAL A 689 -22.46 -2.98 -12.11
CA VAL A 689 -21.71 -2.93 -13.37
C VAL A 689 -21.34 -1.47 -13.65
N ALA A 690 -20.06 -1.16 -13.52
CA ALA A 690 -19.51 0.09 -14.01
C ALA A 690 -19.10 -0.09 -15.47
N LYS A 691 -19.62 0.74 -16.37
CA LYS A 691 -19.31 0.74 -17.80
C LYS A 691 -18.72 2.07 -18.20
N VAL A 692 -17.70 2.05 -19.06
CA VAL A 692 -17.19 3.27 -19.68
C VAL A 692 -17.83 3.39 -21.08
N PRO A 693 -18.63 4.44 -21.32
CA PRO A 693 -19.47 4.57 -22.51
C PRO A 693 -18.71 4.88 -23.81
#